data_AF-A0A6A3KVH4-F1
#
_entry.id   AF-A0A6A3KVH4-F1
#
_cell.length_a   1.000
_cell.length_b   1.000
_cell.length_c   1.000
_cell.angle_alpha   90.00
_cell.angle_beta   90.00
_cell.angle_gamma   90.00
#
_symmetry.space_group_name_H-M   'P 1'
#
loop_
_entity.id
_entity.type
_entity.pdbx_description
1 polymer ?
#
loop_
_entity_poly.entity_id
_entity_poly.type
_entity_poly.pdbx_seq_one_letter_code
_entity_poly.pdbx_strand_id
1 'polypeptide(L)'
;MSTQMNPGQSLGAMETVETVGKVELLRGLHRVVVFFVALWYVVISMKAFLASVTVLRGIELKDQGITVHESALIVAYAGESAINESPLVQTVLGGSTDLRDDTIYLVTNSSYSFTECTAVAGYDGVVYGNSFARFLFNSLHKYATDDLAYLTELELIAPVIDSTFDLLVSLDEAVTQLRMYFLVRQKSNTSETLLLSALFSTQDFQLDQQYQSGAALFATIAAIDDMRATEVTHGFAIARNYPYESEPHFSSCKLLGVDSDDNFWRLECFPSANSTDSVKEVCTAFRTGGFIKDPVAQSNIEIVLWNLPNDPASELRNWEWRVLADLHDSWAWTHSIHGFFALFILFDLGVLLFVVYQHFRIGHFWIGDAFATISSSLLYRGVLIFLSNHLNGYWTLTEFCLAVGSELGSHRPIHYRPELVHADLLTFFLNMTSVLSYLFRERIDPVLAFALFELSFAYRVEFVKSSPTLRDIIVDFADTNYWLGIVDVSPFLAQLSPMKFWTVHAIVSDRKLVVLSTVLCIFGSMIWLVVYLCLRKGYRYVKQKRTAADRRTNVYKAGTNGLTTDEGQLTSFETATGSALSRRYGVISGYDNYVVRDNKRYASVDAVYGNGYLVANQKFLVATEDMMSLLSMKISGVRFTNIYVYAILPNGGVNQTAQLVYPNTISWSDLGHLGVAKLA
;
A
#
# COMPACT_ATOMS: atom_id res chain seq x y z
N MET A 1 -38.69 -51.13 69.09
CA MET A 1 -39.46 -50.93 67.84
C MET A 1 -38.98 -49.59 67.25
N SER A 2 -37.94 -49.44 66.43
CA SER A 2 -37.31 -50.26 65.39
C SER A 2 -38.21 -50.64 64.22
N THR A 3 -38.22 -49.78 63.20
CA THR A 3 -38.23 -50.13 61.75
C THR A 3 -37.84 -48.86 60.98
N GLN A 4 -36.55 -48.61 60.71
CA GLN A 4 -35.75 -48.98 59.53
C GLN A 4 -36.17 -48.35 58.18
N MET A 5 -35.15 -47.78 57.53
CA MET A 5 -35.10 -47.10 56.23
C MET A 5 -35.61 -47.93 55.05
N ASN A 6 -36.00 -47.23 53.97
CA ASN A 6 -35.33 -47.48 52.69
C ASN A 6 -35.25 -46.19 51.82
N PRO A 7 -34.06 -45.86 51.27
CA PRO A 7 -33.83 -44.76 50.34
C PRO A 7 -33.95 -45.26 48.89
N GLY A 8 -34.50 -44.43 48.00
CA GLY A 8 -34.47 -44.71 46.57
C GLY A 8 -35.66 -44.20 45.80
N GLN A 9 -35.64 -42.92 45.43
CA GLN A 9 -36.28 -42.43 44.19
C GLN A 9 -35.42 -41.29 43.63
N SER A 10 -34.35 -41.67 42.92
CA SER A 10 -33.82 -40.86 41.82
C SER A 10 -34.62 -41.19 40.56
N LEU A 11 -35.32 -40.21 39.99
CA LEU A 11 -35.85 -40.16 38.61
C LEU A 11 -36.63 -38.83 38.49
N GLY A 12 -36.38 -37.89 37.59
CA GLY A 12 -35.64 -37.99 36.34
C GLY A 12 -34.72 -36.79 36.10
N ALA A 13 -33.43 -37.10 35.97
CA ALA A 13 -32.62 -36.51 34.93
C ALA A 13 -33.12 -37.07 33.59
N MET A 14 -33.77 -36.23 32.79
CA MET A 14 -33.84 -36.37 31.34
C MET A 14 -34.30 -35.02 30.78
N GLU A 15 -33.46 -33.99 30.89
CA GLU A 15 -33.42 -33.01 29.81
C GLU A 15 -32.94 -33.81 28.60
N THR A 16 -33.92 -34.25 27.80
CA THR A 16 -33.68 -34.70 26.44
C THR A 16 -32.79 -33.66 25.80
N VAL A 17 -31.61 -34.09 25.37
CA VAL A 17 -30.81 -33.41 24.36
C VAL A 17 -31.79 -33.00 23.26
N GLU A 18 -32.21 -31.72 23.26
CA GLU A 18 -32.91 -31.14 22.13
C GLU A 18 -31.96 -31.40 20.97
N THR A 19 -32.41 -32.22 20.03
CA THR A 19 -31.72 -32.43 18.76
C THR A 19 -31.46 -31.05 18.19
N VAL A 20 -30.20 -30.59 18.26
CA VAL A 20 -29.77 -29.29 17.75
C VAL A 20 -30.35 -29.16 16.36
N GLY A 21 -31.34 -28.26 16.21
CA GLY A 21 -32.03 -28.12 14.93
C GLY A 21 -31.00 -27.74 13.87
N LYS A 22 -31.18 -28.19 12.62
CA LYS A 22 -30.28 -27.79 11.49
C LYS A 22 -30.06 -26.27 11.42
N VAL A 23 -31.05 -25.48 11.86
CA VAL A 23 -31.02 -24.02 11.95
C VAL A 23 -30.10 -23.50 13.07
N GLU A 24 -30.08 -24.15 14.22
CA GLU A 24 -29.21 -23.79 15.36
C GLU A 24 -27.75 -24.13 15.08
N LEU A 25 -27.50 -25.27 14.45
CA LEU A 25 -26.17 -25.65 13.98
C LEU A 25 -25.63 -24.64 12.96
N LEU A 26 -26.45 -24.24 11.99
CA LEU A 26 -26.08 -23.27 10.96
C LEU A 26 -25.82 -21.87 11.55
N ARG A 27 -26.62 -21.46 12.54
CA ARG A 27 -26.40 -20.23 13.28
C ARG A 27 -25.10 -20.27 14.10
N GLY A 28 -24.81 -21.39 14.77
CA GLY A 28 -23.56 -21.59 15.49
C GLY A 28 -22.34 -21.51 14.58
N LEU A 29 -22.39 -22.19 13.42
CA LEU A 29 -21.33 -22.14 12.41
C LEU A 29 -21.13 -20.72 11.87
N HIS A 30 -22.21 -20.00 11.58
CA HIS A 30 -22.14 -18.59 11.18
C HIS A 30 -21.45 -17.72 12.24
N ARG A 31 -21.75 -17.91 13.53
CA ARG A 31 -21.09 -17.17 14.63
C ARG A 31 -19.59 -17.45 14.71
N VAL A 32 -19.18 -18.68 14.43
CA VAL A 32 -17.76 -19.04 14.33
C VAL A 32 -17.09 -18.30 13.16
N VAL A 33 -17.74 -18.21 11.99
CA VAL A 33 -17.23 -17.42 10.85
C VAL A 33 -17.08 -15.95 11.23
N VAL A 34 -18.08 -15.36 11.88
CA VAL A 34 -18.02 -13.96 12.35
C VAL A 34 -16.87 -13.73 13.33
N PHE A 35 -16.59 -14.69 14.21
CA PHE A 35 -15.43 -14.66 15.10
C PHE A 35 -14.11 -14.66 14.33
N PHE A 36 -13.97 -15.50 13.29
CA PHE A 36 -12.80 -15.49 12.42
C PHE A 36 -12.66 -14.19 11.63
N VAL A 37 -13.76 -13.57 11.19
CA VAL A 37 -13.73 -12.24 10.56
C VAL A 37 -13.24 -11.17 11.55
N ALA A 38 -13.63 -11.25 12.82
CA ALA A 38 -13.14 -10.33 13.85
C ALA A 38 -11.63 -10.51 14.09
N LEU A 39 -11.14 -11.76 14.12
CA LEU A 39 -9.70 -12.04 14.17
C LEU A 39 -8.97 -11.54 12.93
N TRP A 40 -9.58 -11.67 11.75
CA TRP A 40 -9.01 -11.15 10.51
C TRP A 40 -8.86 -9.62 10.57
N TYR A 41 -9.85 -8.92 11.12
CA TYR A 41 -9.74 -7.47 11.35
C TYR A 41 -8.56 -7.12 12.28
N VAL A 42 -8.35 -7.89 13.35
CA VAL A 42 -7.16 -7.73 14.21
C VAL A 42 -5.87 -7.92 13.43
N VAL A 43 -5.79 -8.95 12.58
CA VAL A 43 -4.61 -9.22 11.74
C VAL A 43 -4.31 -8.03 10.83
N ILE A 44 -5.33 -7.47 10.18
CA ILE A 44 -5.18 -6.28 9.33
C ILE A 44 -4.67 -5.08 10.13
N SER A 45 -5.27 -4.79 11.28
CA SER A 45 -4.84 -3.69 12.15
C SER A 45 -3.42 -3.88 12.68
N MET A 46 -3.02 -5.11 13.03
CA MET A 46 -1.65 -5.41 13.46
C MET A 46 -0.65 -5.28 12.31
N LYS A 47 -1.01 -5.69 11.09
CA LYS A 47 -0.18 -5.48 9.90
C LYS A 47 0.06 -4.00 9.63
N ALA A 48 -0.98 -3.17 9.72
CA ALA A 48 -0.85 -1.72 9.57
C ALA A 48 0.04 -1.11 10.66
N PHE A 49 -0.11 -1.55 11.92
CA PHE A 49 0.77 -1.12 13.02
C PHE A 49 2.24 -1.48 12.76
N LEU A 50 2.53 -2.72 12.34
CA LEU A 50 3.89 -3.15 12.03
C LEU A 50 4.47 -2.41 10.83
N ALA A 51 3.67 -2.18 9.79
CA ALA A 51 4.07 -1.38 8.63
C ALA A 51 4.43 0.05 9.05
N SER A 52 3.59 0.69 9.88
CA SER A 52 3.83 2.02 10.45
C SER A 52 5.16 2.08 11.21
N VAL A 53 5.43 1.10 12.08
CA VAL A 53 6.71 1.02 12.82
C VAL A 53 7.90 0.81 11.90
N THR A 54 7.74 0.05 10.81
CA THR A 54 8.84 -0.22 9.86
C THR A 54 9.23 1.06 9.10
N VAL A 55 8.23 1.79 8.59
CA VAL A 55 8.44 3.06 7.89
C VAL A 55 9.06 4.11 8.82
N LEU A 56 8.58 4.22 10.07
CA LEU A 56 9.15 5.15 11.06
C LEU A 56 10.62 4.88 11.41
N ARG A 57 11.09 3.65 11.22
CA ARG A 57 12.49 3.31 11.47
C ARG A 57 13.41 3.60 10.28
N GLY A 58 12.87 4.06 9.16
CA GLY A 58 13.66 4.28 7.92
C GLY A 58 14.22 2.99 7.34
N ILE A 59 13.61 1.84 7.62
CA ILE A 59 14.07 0.52 7.12
C ILE A 59 13.42 0.18 5.77
N GLU A 60 12.64 1.10 5.20
CA GLU A 60 11.80 0.81 4.05
C GLU A 60 12.52 1.09 2.73
N LEU A 61 13.55 0.29 2.47
CA LEU A 61 14.21 0.17 1.17
C LEU A 61 13.72 -1.11 0.48
N LYS A 62 13.12 -0.96 -0.70
CA LYS A 62 12.62 -2.09 -1.48
C LYS A 62 13.33 -2.20 -2.83
N ASP A 63 14.04 -3.30 -3.04
CA ASP A 63 14.51 -3.70 -4.37
C ASP A 63 13.31 -4.12 -5.24
N GLN A 64 13.06 -3.36 -6.31
CA GLN A 64 11.99 -3.58 -7.28
C GLN A 64 12.45 -4.50 -8.43
N GLY A 65 13.71 -4.92 -8.45
CA GLY A 65 14.28 -5.80 -9.45
C GLY A 65 15.07 -5.06 -10.54
N ILE A 66 15.35 -5.80 -11.61
CA ILE A 66 16.16 -5.34 -12.74
C ILE A 66 15.26 -5.10 -13.96
N THR A 67 15.39 -3.93 -14.56
CA THR A 67 14.82 -3.59 -15.88
C THR A 67 15.96 -3.55 -16.88
N VAL A 68 15.86 -4.27 -17.99
CA VAL A 68 16.90 -4.33 -19.02
C VAL A 68 16.47 -3.51 -20.23
N HIS A 69 17.27 -2.51 -20.56
CA HIS A 69 17.16 -1.72 -21.78
C HIS A 69 18.15 -2.27 -22.81
N GLU A 70 17.68 -2.68 -24.00
CA GLU A 70 18.49 -3.45 -24.97
C GLU A 70 18.81 -2.66 -26.25
N SER A 71 20.06 -2.77 -26.72
CA SER A 71 20.51 -2.42 -28.07
C SER A 71 20.72 -3.70 -28.88
N ALA A 72 19.79 -4.02 -29.78
CA ALA A 72 19.72 -5.35 -30.40
C ALA A 72 20.69 -5.57 -31.56
N LEU A 73 21.23 -4.51 -32.19
CA LEU A 73 22.01 -4.61 -33.43
C LEU A 73 23.52 -4.52 -33.19
N ILE A 74 23.96 -3.67 -32.27
CA ILE A 74 25.37 -3.30 -32.13
C ILE A 74 26.31 -4.50 -31.94
N VAL A 75 25.89 -5.53 -31.20
CA VAL A 75 26.69 -6.75 -30.99
C VAL A 75 26.96 -7.49 -32.30
N ALA A 76 25.95 -7.63 -33.15
CA ALA A 76 26.11 -8.28 -34.45
C ALA A 76 27.05 -7.49 -35.37
N TYR A 77 27.01 -6.16 -35.28
CA TYR A 77 27.91 -5.26 -36.01
C TYR A 77 29.35 -5.25 -35.45
N ALA A 78 29.52 -5.43 -34.14
CA ALA A 78 30.83 -5.59 -33.49
C ALA A 78 31.48 -6.95 -33.82
N GLY A 79 30.69 -7.96 -34.18
CA GLY A 79 31.17 -9.28 -34.61
C GLY A 79 31.61 -10.18 -33.45
N GLU A 80 32.43 -11.19 -33.75
CA GLU A 80 32.86 -12.23 -32.80
C GLU A 80 34.36 -12.20 -32.50
N SER A 81 35.11 -11.24 -33.06
CA SER A 81 36.57 -11.11 -32.90
C SER A 81 36.98 -9.65 -32.63
N ALA A 82 38.18 -9.27 -33.07
CA ALA A 82 38.66 -7.90 -32.95
C ALA A 82 37.75 -6.91 -33.68
N ILE A 83 37.53 -5.72 -33.11
CA ILE A 83 36.67 -4.68 -33.71
C ILE A 83 37.16 -4.27 -35.11
N ASN A 84 38.45 -4.36 -35.39
CA ASN A 84 38.99 -4.10 -36.72
C ASN A 84 38.49 -5.10 -37.79
N GLU A 85 38.20 -6.34 -37.40
CA GLU A 85 37.65 -7.39 -38.28
C GLU A 85 36.12 -7.40 -38.32
N SER A 86 35.47 -6.54 -37.52
CA SER A 86 34.02 -6.52 -37.35
C SER A 86 33.28 -6.14 -38.65
N PRO A 87 32.02 -6.56 -38.81
CA PRO A 87 31.14 -6.06 -39.87
C PRO A 87 31.03 -4.53 -39.89
N LEU A 88 31.09 -3.87 -38.73
CA LEU A 88 31.07 -2.41 -38.62
C LEU A 88 32.26 -1.78 -39.36
N VAL A 89 33.47 -2.33 -39.27
CA VAL A 89 34.63 -1.77 -39.98
C VAL A 89 34.70 -2.32 -41.41
N GLN A 90 34.60 -3.63 -41.58
CA GLN A 90 34.85 -4.28 -42.87
C GLN A 90 33.71 -4.10 -43.87
N THR A 91 32.46 -4.14 -43.41
CA THR A 91 31.28 -4.08 -44.29
C THR A 91 30.70 -2.67 -44.37
N VAL A 92 30.45 -2.00 -43.24
CA VAL A 92 29.82 -0.67 -43.23
C VAL A 92 30.78 0.41 -43.74
N LEU A 93 32.05 0.37 -43.31
CA LEU A 93 33.08 1.33 -43.72
C LEU A 93 33.95 0.84 -44.89
N GLY A 94 33.73 -0.38 -45.39
CA GLY A 94 34.53 -0.94 -46.48
C GLY A 94 36.01 -1.14 -46.13
N GLY A 95 36.31 -1.36 -44.85
CA GLY A 95 37.67 -1.54 -44.33
C GLY A 95 38.46 -0.23 -44.14
N SER A 96 37.85 0.94 -44.37
CA SER A 96 38.49 2.23 -44.08
C SER A 96 38.37 2.60 -42.60
N THR A 97 39.46 3.09 -42.03
CA THR A 97 39.49 3.70 -40.69
C THR A 97 39.69 5.22 -40.77
N ASP A 98 39.46 5.83 -41.93
CA ASP A 98 39.56 7.28 -42.11
C ASP A 98 38.52 8.01 -41.25
N LEU A 99 38.92 9.17 -40.71
CA LEU A 99 38.02 10.00 -39.90
C LEU A 99 36.85 10.47 -40.77
N ARG A 100 35.65 10.41 -40.21
CA ARG A 100 34.42 10.82 -40.89
C ARG A 100 33.81 12.01 -40.19
N ASP A 101 32.91 12.70 -40.90
CA ASP A 101 32.12 13.82 -40.37
C ASP A 101 30.65 13.45 -40.13
N ASP A 102 30.24 12.21 -40.38
CA ASP A 102 28.88 11.70 -40.15
C ASP A 102 28.81 10.72 -38.96
N THR A 103 27.57 10.29 -38.64
CA THR A 103 27.24 9.26 -37.64
C THR A 103 26.72 8.04 -38.35
N ILE A 104 27.03 6.85 -37.83
CA ILE A 104 26.51 5.57 -38.32
C ILE A 104 25.27 5.20 -37.51
N TYR A 105 24.12 5.10 -38.14
CA TYR A 105 22.87 4.64 -37.53
C TYR A 105 22.58 3.21 -37.97
N LEU A 106 22.58 2.26 -37.04
CA LEU A 106 22.26 0.86 -37.31
C LEU A 106 20.75 0.70 -37.37
N VAL A 107 20.20 0.29 -38.51
CA VAL A 107 18.73 0.25 -38.73
C VAL A 107 18.19 -1.18 -38.68
N THR A 108 18.90 -2.12 -39.29
CA THR A 108 18.61 -3.56 -39.21
C THR A 108 19.92 -4.34 -39.14
N ASN A 109 19.88 -5.66 -39.02
CA ASN A 109 21.09 -6.51 -39.03
C ASN A 109 21.97 -6.38 -40.30
N SER A 110 21.44 -5.79 -41.37
CA SER A 110 22.15 -5.69 -42.66
C SER A 110 22.01 -4.31 -43.32
N SER A 111 21.41 -3.33 -42.66
CA SER A 111 21.22 -1.99 -43.23
C SER A 111 21.55 -0.90 -42.23
N TYR A 112 22.20 0.15 -42.71
CA TYR A 112 22.62 1.30 -41.92
C TYR A 112 22.27 2.60 -42.66
N SER A 113 22.26 3.69 -41.91
CA SER A 113 21.98 5.06 -42.36
C SER A 113 23.10 5.99 -41.87
N PHE A 114 23.35 7.08 -42.58
CA PHE A 114 24.30 8.11 -42.16
C PHE A 114 23.63 9.42 -41.71
N THR A 115 22.29 9.45 -41.72
CA THR A 115 21.51 10.67 -41.47
C THR A 115 20.78 10.59 -40.14
N GLU A 116 19.93 9.58 -39.96
CA GLU A 116 19.07 9.43 -38.77
C GLU A 116 18.45 8.02 -38.67
N CYS A 117 17.82 7.75 -37.52
CA CYS A 117 16.99 6.57 -37.23
C CYS A 117 15.55 6.75 -37.76
N THR A 118 15.36 6.73 -39.09
CA THR A 118 14.06 7.07 -39.74
C THR A 118 12.86 6.20 -39.33
N ALA A 119 13.08 5.00 -38.78
CA ALA A 119 12.03 4.07 -38.38
C ALA A 119 11.56 4.24 -36.92
N VAL A 120 12.22 5.08 -36.13
CA VAL A 120 11.92 5.24 -34.71
C VAL A 120 10.94 6.39 -34.52
N ALA A 121 9.73 6.06 -34.06
CA ALA A 121 8.71 7.07 -33.75
C ALA A 121 9.20 7.96 -32.59
N GLY A 122 9.08 9.28 -32.72
CA GLY A 122 9.64 10.20 -31.74
C GLY A 122 11.18 10.21 -31.75
N TYR A 123 11.86 10.03 -32.87
CA TYR A 123 13.31 10.19 -32.86
C TYR A 123 13.72 11.67 -32.61
N ASP A 124 14.59 11.93 -31.63
CA ASP A 124 15.20 13.26 -31.42
C ASP A 124 16.55 13.36 -32.12
N GLY A 125 16.54 13.91 -33.34
CA GLY A 125 17.74 14.13 -34.15
C GLY A 125 18.68 15.23 -33.63
N VAL A 126 18.27 16.03 -32.64
CA VAL A 126 19.16 16.99 -31.98
C VAL A 126 20.03 16.28 -30.96
N VAL A 127 19.43 15.43 -30.12
CA VAL A 127 20.18 14.72 -29.07
C VAL A 127 20.96 13.53 -29.63
N TYR A 128 20.36 12.71 -30.49
CA TYR A 128 21.05 11.56 -31.10
C TYR A 128 21.79 11.93 -32.40
N GLY A 129 21.84 13.22 -32.73
CA GLY A 129 22.51 13.74 -33.92
C GLY A 129 24.03 13.76 -33.83
N ASN A 130 24.66 13.80 -35.00
CA ASN A 130 26.12 13.82 -35.16
C ASN A 130 26.81 14.96 -34.39
N SER A 131 26.23 16.17 -34.42
CA SER A 131 26.82 17.34 -33.74
C SER A 131 26.91 17.12 -32.23
N PHE A 132 25.85 16.60 -31.60
CA PHE A 132 25.81 16.41 -30.15
C PHE A 132 26.62 15.20 -29.70
N ALA A 133 26.57 14.09 -30.43
CA ALA A 133 27.39 12.91 -30.14
C ALA A 133 28.90 13.24 -30.18
N ARG A 134 29.35 13.98 -31.20
CA ARG A 134 30.74 14.46 -31.29
C ARG A 134 31.08 15.46 -30.20
N PHE A 135 30.14 16.34 -29.83
CA PHE A 135 30.33 17.28 -28.73
C PHE A 135 30.56 16.56 -27.39
N LEU A 136 29.78 15.51 -27.08
CA LEU A 136 29.99 14.69 -25.88
C LEU A 136 31.35 13.96 -25.91
N PHE A 137 31.70 13.32 -27.03
CA PHE A 137 33.00 12.67 -27.20
C PHE A 137 34.16 13.64 -27.03
N ASN A 138 34.11 14.80 -27.70
CA ASN A 138 35.16 15.80 -27.64
C ASN A 138 35.31 16.38 -26.22
N SER A 139 34.21 16.56 -25.50
CA SER A 139 34.24 17.03 -24.12
C SER A 139 34.89 15.99 -23.19
N LEU A 140 34.50 14.71 -23.32
CA LEU A 140 35.16 13.62 -22.59
C LEU A 140 36.66 13.55 -22.92
N HIS A 141 37.01 13.59 -24.19
CA HIS A 141 38.39 13.56 -24.70
C HIS A 141 39.24 14.70 -24.15
N LYS A 142 38.70 15.92 -24.14
CA LYS A 142 39.38 17.15 -23.68
C LYS A 142 39.71 17.12 -22.19
N TYR A 143 38.83 16.55 -21.36
CA TYR A 143 39.01 16.51 -19.90
C TYR A 143 39.43 15.14 -19.37
N ALA A 144 39.79 14.21 -20.25
CA ALA A 144 40.20 12.86 -19.87
C ALA A 144 41.48 12.88 -19.02
N THR A 145 41.43 12.26 -17.84
CA THR A 145 42.55 12.12 -16.91
C THR A 145 42.49 10.75 -16.23
N ASP A 146 43.58 10.38 -15.55
CA ASP A 146 43.70 9.13 -14.77
C ASP A 146 43.21 7.88 -15.54
N ASP A 147 42.22 7.14 -15.03
CA ASP A 147 41.65 5.94 -15.66
C ASP A 147 41.09 6.18 -17.07
N LEU A 148 40.76 7.42 -17.43
CA LEU A 148 40.30 7.80 -18.77
C LEU A 148 41.40 8.42 -19.64
N ALA A 149 42.63 8.60 -19.14
CA ALA A 149 43.71 9.25 -19.88
C ALA A 149 44.02 8.58 -21.23
N TYR A 150 43.75 7.28 -21.38
CA TYR A 150 43.91 6.56 -22.64
C TYR A 150 43.07 7.18 -23.78
N LEU A 151 41.96 7.86 -23.48
CA LEU A 151 41.14 8.53 -24.49
C LEU A 151 41.94 9.57 -25.26
N THR A 152 42.94 10.22 -24.65
CA THR A 152 43.74 11.26 -25.33
C THR A 152 44.55 10.72 -26.50
N GLU A 153 44.84 9.41 -26.52
CA GLU A 153 45.56 8.72 -27.59
C GLU A 153 44.65 8.24 -28.73
N LEU A 154 43.34 8.45 -28.62
CA LEU A 154 42.35 8.00 -29.59
C LEU A 154 41.90 9.14 -30.52
N GLU A 155 41.49 8.76 -31.73
CA GLU A 155 40.78 9.60 -32.69
C GLU A 155 39.41 8.99 -33.02
N LEU A 156 38.37 9.82 -33.06
CA LEU A 156 37.02 9.40 -33.41
C LEU A 156 36.88 9.18 -34.92
N ILE A 157 36.63 7.93 -35.33
CA ILE A 157 36.25 7.61 -36.71
C ILE A 157 34.83 8.11 -36.96
N ALA A 158 33.86 7.61 -36.19
CA ALA A 158 32.46 8.02 -36.25
C ALA A 158 31.70 7.63 -34.97
N PRO A 159 30.73 8.44 -34.51
CA PRO A 159 29.71 7.97 -33.59
C PRO A 159 28.85 6.87 -34.24
N VAL A 160 28.37 5.94 -33.43
CA VAL A 160 27.49 4.85 -33.84
C VAL A 160 26.29 4.82 -32.90
N ILE A 161 25.09 4.81 -33.48
CA ILE A 161 23.81 4.79 -32.78
C ILE A 161 23.05 3.55 -33.21
N ASP A 162 22.60 2.76 -32.23
CA ASP A 162 21.74 1.60 -32.48
C ASP A 162 20.27 2.04 -32.48
N SER A 163 19.62 2.03 -33.65
CA SER A 163 18.22 2.48 -33.78
C SER A 163 17.21 1.55 -33.08
N THR A 164 17.65 0.41 -32.55
CA THR A 164 16.79 -0.51 -31.80
C THR A 164 16.81 -0.28 -30.29
N PHE A 165 17.64 0.65 -29.82
CA PHE A 165 17.68 1.00 -28.40
C PHE A 165 16.32 1.54 -27.94
N ASP A 166 15.77 0.96 -26.88
CA ASP A 166 14.40 1.21 -26.45
C ASP A 166 14.18 2.59 -25.81
N LEU A 167 15.22 3.19 -25.21
CA LEU A 167 15.18 4.57 -24.72
C LEU A 167 15.54 5.63 -25.78
N LEU A 168 15.58 5.26 -27.07
CA LEU A 168 15.81 6.19 -28.18
C LEU A 168 14.53 6.95 -28.61
N VAL A 169 13.37 6.59 -28.05
CA VAL A 169 12.03 7.08 -28.39
C VAL A 169 11.68 8.34 -27.58
N SER A 170 11.50 9.50 -28.23
CA SER A 170 11.02 10.78 -27.66
C SER A 170 9.52 10.82 -27.36
N LEU A 171 8.85 9.67 -27.29
CA LEU A 171 7.49 9.63 -26.72
C LEU A 171 7.53 10.08 -25.26
N ASP A 172 8.69 9.97 -24.62
CA ASP A 172 8.99 10.63 -23.36
C ASP A 172 9.53 12.04 -23.62
N GLU A 173 8.83 13.06 -23.13
CA GLU A 173 9.18 14.48 -23.34
C GLU A 173 10.56 14.87 -22.76
N ALA A 174 11.33 13.96 -22.16
CA ALA A 174 12.65 14.23 -21.60
C ALA A 174 13.70 13.18 -21.93
N VAL A 175 14.62 13.53 -22.83
CA VAL A 175 15.86 12.78 -23.03
C VAL A 175 16.82 13.07 -21.88
N THR A 176 16.86 12.16 -20.90
CA THR A 176 17.69 12.25 -19.69
C THR A 176 18.78 11.18 -19.65
N GLN A 177 18.64 10.11 -20.44
CA GLN A 177 19.63 9.06 -20.61
C GLN A 177 19.94 8.84 -22.09
N LEU A 178 21.20 8.52 -22.38
CA LEU A 178 21.70 8.26 -23.72
C LEU A 178 22.62 7.06 -23.72
N ARG A 179 22.47 6.22 -24.74
CA ARG A 179 23.41 5.17 -25.05
C ARG A 179 23.98 5.43 -26.44
N MET A 180 25.29 5.60 -26.50
CA MET A 180 26.02 5.88 -27.73
C MET A 180 27.25 5.00 -27.79
N TYR A 181 27.69 4.68 -29.00
CA TYR A 181 28.95 4.00 -29.21
C TYR A 181 29.88 4.89 -30.02
N PHE A 182 31.17 4.90 -29.71
CA PHE A 182 32.16 5.67 -30.47
C PHE A 182 33.15 4.70 -31.09
N LEU A 183 33.14 4.61 -32.42
CA LEU A 183 34.17 3.86 -33.14
C LEU A 183 35.40 4.76 -33.25
N VAL A 184 36.50 4.30 -32.66
CA VAL A 184 37.74 5.07 -32.52
C VAL A 184 38.93 4.27 -33.01
N ARG A 185 40.05 4.95 -33.27
CA ARG A 185 41.34 4.33 -33.58
C ARG A 185 42.47 4.95 -32.77
N GLN A 186 43.57 4.23 -32.60
CA GLN A 186 44.79 4.76 -32.02
C GLN A 186 45.44 5.80 -32.94
N LYS A 187 45.94 6.90 -32.38
CA LYS A 187 46.74 7.91 -33.10
C LYS A 187 48.05 7.33 -33.63
N SER A 188 48.66 6.45 -32.84
CA SER A 188 49.94 5.81 -33.14
C SER A 188 49.81 4.70 -34.18
N ASN A 189 48.67 4.00 -34.22
CA ASN A 189 48.40 2.91 -35.15
C ASN A 189 46.94 2.93 -35.65
N THR A 190 46.72 3.45 -36.86
CA THR A 190 45.38 3.60 -37.43
C THR A 190 44.69 2.29 -37.79
N SER A 191 45.38 1.15 -37.68
CA SER A 191 44.81 -0.20 -37.86
C SER A 191 44.25 -0.79 -36.57
N GLU A 192 44.55 -0.18 -35.42
CA GLU A 192 43.99 -0.58 -34.12
C GLU A 192 42.74 0.24 -33.85
N THR A 193 41.58 -0.41 -33.98
CA THR A 193 40.27 0.19 -33.72
C THR A 193 39.67 -0.35 -32.44
N LEU A 194 38.91 0.51 -31.75
CA LEU A 194 38.14 0.15 -30.57
C LEU A 194 36.72 0.66 -30.74
N LEU A 195 35.78 -0.01 -30.08
CA LEU A 195 34.43 0.47 -29.89
C LEU A 195 34.30 0.91 -28.43
N LEU A 196 34.04 2.20 -28.20
CA LEU A 196 33.74 2.70 -26.87
C LEU A 196 32.23 2.61 -26.65
N SER A 197 31.79 1.80 -25.69
CA SER A 197 30.43 1.86 -25.14
C SER A 197 30.35 3.06 -24.21
N ALA A 198 29.40 3.98 -24.44
CA ALA A 198 29.23 5.17 -23.62
C ALA A 198 27.76 5.32 -23.20
N LEU A 199 27.54 5.27 -21.88
CA LEU A 199 26.25 5.49 -21.24
C LEU A 199 26.29 6.85 -20.55
N PHE A 200 25.38 7.73 -20.91
CA PHE A 200 25.22 9.04 -20.29
C PHE A 200 23.88 9.14 -19.58
N SER A 201 23.86 9.69 -18.38
CA SER A 201 22.64 9.96 -17.62
C SER A 201 22.76 11.31 -16.94
N THR A 202 21.75 12.16 -17.07
CA THR A 202 21.61 13.30 -16.16
C THR A 202 21.12 12.76 -14.81
N GLN A 203 21.78 13.18 -13.73
CA GLN A 203 21.62 12.63 -12.39
C GLN A 203 21.74 13.70 -11.32
N ASP A 204 21.16 13.44 -10.16
CA ASP A 204 21.46 14.21 -8.96
C ASP A 204 22.89 13.92 -8.54
N PHE A 205 23.63 14.95 -8.11
CA PHE A 205 24.91 14.79 -7.44
C PHE A 205 24.90 15.47 -6.07
N GLN A 206 25.74 14.95 -5.17
CA GLN A 206 25.98 15.49 -3.83
C GLN A 206 27.47 15.48 -3.51
N LEU A 207 27.90 16.54 -2.82
CA LEU A 207 29.26 16.78 -2.34
C LEU A 207 29.15 17.17 -0.87
N ASP A 208 29.05 16.17 0.01
CA ASP A 208 28.71 16.38 1.43
C ASP A 208 29.74 17.26 2.15
N GLN A 209 31.02 17.07 1.84
CA GLN A 209 32.11 17.87 2.42
C GLN A 209 32.00 19.37 2.08
N GLN A 210 31.26 19.71 1.02
CA GLN A 210 31.10 21.09 0.54
C GLN A 210 29.66 21.59 0.63
N TYR A 211 28.72 20.77 1.11
CA TYR A 211 27.28 21.05 1.11
C TYR A 211 26.76 21.51 -0.27
N GLN A 212 27.25 20.88 -1.34
CA GLN A 212 26.84 21.18 -2.72
C GLN A 212 26.01 20.03 -3.28
N SER A 213 24.95 20.37 -4.00
CA SER A 213 24.11 19.42 -4.72
C SER A 213 23.53 20.05 -5.98
N GLY A 214 23.15 19.24 -6.96
CA GLY A 214 22.50 19.71 -8.17
C GLY A 214 22.43 18.65 -9.26
N ALA A 215 22.24 19.10 -10.50
CA ALA A 215 22.28 18.24 -11.68
C ALA A 215 23.72 17.96 -12.11
N ALA A 216 24.00 16.76 -12.60
CA ALA A 216 25.24 16.41 -13.28
C ALA A 216 24.97 15.47 -14.46
N LEU A 217 25.84 15.48 -15.45
CA LEU A 217 25.94 14.44 -16.46
C LEU A 217 26.93 13.39 -15.99
N PHE A 218 26.44 12.19 -15.71
CA PHE A 218 27.27 11.04 -15.39
C PHE A 218 27.51 10.19 -16.64
N ALA A 219 28.75 9.77 -16.85
CA ALA A 219 29.16 8.94 -17.97
C ALA A 219 29.83 7.66 -17.46
N THR A 220 29.37 6.51 -17.95
CA THR A 220 30.05 5.21 -17.84
C THR A 220 30.59 4.83 -19.21
N ILE A 221 31.88 4.52 -19.30
CA ILE A 221 32.58 4.30 -20.56
C ILE A 221 33.32 2.96 -20.48
N ALA A 222 33.15 2.10 -21.48
CA ALA A 222 33.90 0.86 -21.61
C ALA A 222 34.57 0.78 -22.99
N ALA A 223 35.88 0.50 -23.00
CA ALA A 223 36.63 0.32 -24.22
C ALA A 223 36.70 -1.16 -24.60
N ILE A 224 36.28 -1.48 -25.83
CA ILE A 224 36.24 -2.84 -26.35
C ILE A 224 37.05 -2.88 -27.65
N ASP A 225 38.11 -3.67 -27.67
CA ASP A 225 38.94 -3.94 -28.86
C ASP A 225 38.72 -5.36 -29.41
N ASP A 226 38.29 -6.31 -28.58
CA ASP A 226 38.01 -7.70 -28.94
C ASP A 226 36.74 -8.23 -28.26
N MET A 227 35.80 -8.73 -29.06
CA MET A 227 34.54 -9.32 -28.58
C MET A 227 34.72 -10.67 -27.84
N ARG A 228 35.92 -11.26 -27.90
CA ARG A 228 36.27 -12.50 -27.19
C ARG A 228 36.81 -12.25 -25.77
N ALA A 229 36.97 -10.99 -25.37
CA ALA A 229 37.41 -10.66 -24.02
C ALA A 229 36.42 -11.20 -22.98
N THR A 230 36.95 -11.55 -21.80
CA THR A 230 36.15 -12.09 -20.68
C THR A 230 35.94 -11.08 -19.55
N GLU A 231 36.62 -9.95 -19.65
CA GLU A 231 36.55 -8.85 -18.70
C GLU A 231 36.47 -7.54 -19.48
N VAL A 232 35.66 -6.61 -18.99
CA VAL A 232 35.51 -5.26 -19.51
C VAL A 232 35.85 -4.28 -18.39
N THR A 233 36.67 -3.29 -18.69
CA THR A 233 37.00 -2.23 -17.73
C THR A 233 36.09 -1.03 -17.97
N HIS A 234 35.40 -0.59 -16.92
CA HIS A 234 34.54 0.59 -16.94
C HIS A 234 35.26 1.79 -16.33
N GLY A 235 35.40 2.86 -17.11
CA GLY A 235 35.78 4.17 -16.64
C GLY A 235 34.55 5.03 -16.36
N PHE A 236 34.68 5.97 -15.42
CA PHE A 236 33.61 6.87 -15.03
C PHE A 236 34.04 8.32 -15.19
N ALA A 237 33.08 9.17 -15.58
CA ALA A 237 33.28 10.61 -15.56
C ALA A 237 32.00 11.32 -15.14
N ILE A 238 32.13 12.48 -14.51
CA ILE A 238 30.99 13.32 -14.12
C ILE A 238 31.23 14.77 -14.53
N ALA A 239 30.25 15.38 -15.18
CA ALA A 239 30.20 16.82 -15.45
C ALA A 239 29.10 17.45 -14.60
N ARG A 240 29.49 18.11 -13.50
CA ARG A 240 28.57 18.79 -12.58
C ARG A 240 27.92 19.99 -13.28
N ASN A 241 26.74 20.37 -12.81
CA ASN A 241 25.87 21.45 -13.33
C ASN A 241 25.32 21.26 -14.74
N TYR A 242 25.79 20.28 -15.51
CA TYR A 242 25.15 19.90 -16.77
C TYR A 242 23.78 19.25 -16.48
N PRO A 243 22.69 19.55 -17.21
CA PRO A 243 22.59 20.22 -18.53
C PRO A 243 22.47 21.75 -18.52
N TYR A 244 22.81 22.43 -17.42
CA TYR A 244 22.68 23.89 -17.28
C TYR A 244 23.97 24.67 -17.56
N GLU A 245 24.95 24.02 -18.20
CA GLU A 245 26.17 24.64 -18.72
C GLU A 245 26.31 24.34 -20.21
N SER A 246 26.95 25.24 -20.97
CA SER A 246 27.14 25.09 -22.42
C SER A 246 28.13 24.00 -22.82
N GLU A 247 29.03 23.61 -21.93
CA GLU A 247 30.03 22.55 -22.15
C GLU A 247 30.07 21.65 -20.90
N PRO A 248 29.96 20.31 -21.03
CA PRO A 248 30.11 19.40 -19.91
C PRO A 248 31.58 19.29 -19.52
N HIS A 249 31.95 19.96 -18.42
CA HIS A 249 33.27 19.88 -17.81
C HIS A 249 33.45 18.57 -17.04
N PHE A 250 33.77 17.49 -17.75
CA PHE A 250 33.97 16.17 -17.13
C PHE A 250 35.16 16.15 -16.18
N SER A 251 34.98 15.47 -15.05
CA SER A 251 36.07 15.03 -14.16
C SER A 251 36.09 13.52 -14.20
N SER A 252 37.27 12.92 -14.46
CA SER A 252 37.43 11.47 -14.42
C SER A 252 37.27 10.98 -12.98
N CYS A 253 36.58 9.86 -12.79
CA CYS A 253 36.28 9.34 -11.47
C CYS A 253 36.53 7.84 -11.38
N LYS A 254 36.87 7.40 -10.17
CA LYS A 254 36.95 6.01 -9.79
C LYS A 254 35.75 5.62 -8.93
N LEU A 255 35.19 4.47 -9.23
CA LEU A 255 34.10 3.90 -8.43
C LEU A 255 34.62 3.35 -7.09
N LEU A 256 34.09 3.85 -5.98
CA LEU A 256 34.35 3.32 -4.63
C LEU A 256 33.32 2.27 -4.22
N GLY A 257 32.08 2.39 -4.71
CA GLY A 257 30.99 1.47 -4.42
C GLY A 257 29.63 2.18 -4.44
N VAL A 258 28.65 1.55 -3.81
CA VAL A 258 27.33 2.15 -3.56
C VAL A 258 27.24 2.51 -2.08
N ASP A 259 26.71 3.70 -1.81
CA ASP A 259 26.50 4.15 -0.44
C ASP A 259 25.45 3.28 0.29
N SER A 260 25.73 2.93 1.55
CA SER A 260 24.88 2.02 2.31
C SER A 260 23.60 2.67 2.83
N ASP A 261 23.60 3.99 2.95
CA ASP A 261 22.53 4.73 3.63
C ASP A 261 21.54 5.28 2.59
N ASP A 262 22.04 5.95 1.55
CA ASP A 262 21.18 6.62 0.55
C ASP A 262 21.18 5.95 -0.83
N ASN A 263 21.93 4.86 -1.03
CA ASN A 263 22.04 4.11 -2.30
C ASN A 263 22.52 4.94 -3.49
N PHE A 264 23.44 5.89 -3.28
CA PHE A 264 24.10 6.62 -4.35
C PHE A 264 25.33 5.87 -4.85
N TRP A 265 25.70 6.05 -6.12
CA TRP A 265 27.05 5.75 -6.58
C TRP A 265 28.04 6.65 -5.84
N ARG A 266 29.07 6.07 -5.23
CA ARG A 266 30.13 6.80 -4.55
C ARG A 266 31.38 6.81 -5.41
N LEU A 267 31.81 8.02 -5.80
CA LEU A 267 32.85 8.24 -6.79
C LEU A 267 33.98 9.09 -6.21
N GLU A 268 35.22 8.68 -6.43
CA GLU A 268 36.40 9.50 -6.18
C GLU A 268 36.78 10.21 -7.49
N CYS A 269 36.53 11.52 -7.58
CA CYS A 269 36.70 12.30 -8.80
C CYS A 269 37.98 13.15 -8.76
N PHE A 270 38.78 13.01 -9.81
CA PHE A 270 40.10 13.61 -9.94
C PHE A 270 40.02 14.98 -10.61
N PRO A 271 40.80 15.96 -10.12
CA PRO A 271 40.91 17.27 -10.75
C PRO A 271 41.68 17.15 -12.07
N SER A 272 41.57 18.17 -12.93
CA SER A 272 42.36 18.22 -14.16
C SER A 272 43.86 18.25 -13.83
N ALA A 273 44.70 17.72 -14.74
CA ALA A 273 46.13 17.52 -14.51
C ALA A 273 46.92 18.78 -14.09
N ASN A 274 46.40 19.98 -14.40
CA ASN A 274 47.02 21.26 -14.08
C ASN A 274 46.31 22.02 -12.94
N SER A 275 45.33 21.41 -12.27
CA SER A 275 44.59 22.02 -11.17
C SER A 275 45.26 21.76 -9.82
N THR A 276 45.14 22.74 -8.92
CA THR A 276 45.53 22.61 -7.50
C THR A 276 44.39 22.11 -6.62
N ASP A 277 43.23 21.83 -7.20
CA ASP A 277 42.09 21.29 -6.47
C ASP A 277 42.42 19.91 -5.88
N SER A 278 41.83 19.59 -4.74
CA SER A 278 41.89 18.25 -4.19
C SER A 278 40.94 17.30 -4.92
N VAL A 279 41.26 16.01 -4.86
CA VAL A 279 40.33 14.92 -5.21
C VAL A 279 39.06 15.05 -4.38
N LYS A 280 37.90 14.88 -5.03
CA LYS A 280 36.58 15.07 -4.41
C LYS A 280 35.80 13.77 -4.43
N GLU A 281 35.20 13.43 -3.30
CA GLU A 281 34.24 12.33 -3.23
C GLU A 281 32.85 12.85 -3.59
N VAL A 282 32.27 12.31 -4.67
CA VAL A 282 30.98 12.73 -5.22
C VAL A 282 30.01 11.55 -5.15
N CYS A 283 28.82 11.79 -4.60
CA CYS A 283 27.71 10.86 -4.65
C CYS A 283 26.81 11.21 -5.84
N THR A 284 26.37 10.24 -6.64
CA THR A 284 25.42 10.49 -7.74
C THR A 284 24.41 9.37 -7.93
N ALA A 285 23.18 9.71 -8.31
CA ALA A 285 22.16 8.73 -8.64
C ALA A 285 21.09 9.33 -9.56
N PHE A 286 20.50 8.50 -10.40
CA PHE A 286 19.26 8.86 -11.10
C PHE A 286 18.09 8.66 -10.15
N ARG A 287 17.35 9.72 -9.84
CA ARG A 287 16.26 9.70 -8.86
C ARG A 287 14.98 10.24 -9.46
N THR A 288 13.88 9.57 -9.16
CA THR A 288 12.53 9.98 -9.54
C THR A 288 11.59 9.82 -8.35
N GLY A 289 10.40 10.41 -8.43
CA GLY A 289 9.39 10.33 -7.38
C GLY A 289 9.12 11.67 -6.71
N GLY A 290 8.28 11.66 -5.67
CA GLY A 290 7.66 12.89 -5.16
C GLY A 290 7.60 13.01 -3.64
N PHE A 291 7.44 14.24 -3.16
CA PHE A 291 7.28 14.59 -1.75
C PHE A 291 6.23 15.70 -1.54
N ILE A 292 5.55 15.78 -0.40
CA ILE A 292 4.53 16.84 -0.16
C ILE A 292 5.14 18.13 0.44
N LYS A 293 6.20 18.01 1.24
CA LYS A 293 6.83 19.18 1.91
C LYS A 293 8.35 19.12 1.88
N ASP A 294 8.89 17.98 2.29
CA ASP A 294 10.32 17.79 2.47
C ASP A 294 10.67 16.36 2.01
N PRO A 295 11.68 16.20 1.12
CA PRO A 295 12.12 14.91 0.62
C PRO A 295 12.70 13.97 1.70
N VAL A 296 13.03 14.45 2.90
CA VAL A 296 13.47 13.57 4.01
C VAL A 296 12.37 13.28 5.03
N ALA A 297 11.20 13.92 4.91
CA ALA A 297 10.12 13.77 5.88
C ALA A 297 8.97 12.91 5.36
N GLN A 298 8.51 13.15 4.13
CA GLN A 298 7.39 12.45 3.50
C GLN A 298 7.61 12.37 2.00
N SER A 299 8.18 11.26 1.54
CA SER A 299 8.59 11.06 0.16
C SER A 299 8.54 9.59 -0.25
N ASN A 300 8.42 9.39 -1.55
CA ASN A 300 8.52 8.09 -2.20
C ASN A 300 9.43 8.29 -3.40
N ILE A 301 10.66 7.79 -3.28
CA ILE A 301 11.75 8.10 -4.21
C ILE A 301 12.24 6.78 -4.80
N GLU A 302 12.24 6.69 -6.12
CA GLU A 302 12.89 5.60 -6.83
C GLU A 302 14.31 6.05 -7.19
N ILE A 303 15.26 5.19 -6.86
CA ILE A 303 16.68 5.37 -7.11
C ILE A 303 17.10 4.30 -8.10
N VAL A 304 17.70 4.72 -9.21
CA VAL A 304 18.18 3.81 -10.24
C VAL A 304 19.69 3.79 -10.23
N LEU A 305 20.23 2.59 -10.06
CA LEU A 305 21.62 2.23 -10.31
C LEU A 305 21.65 1.24 -11.47
N TRP A 306 22.80 0.98 -12.07
CA TRP A 306 22.89 -0.06 -13.09
C TRP A 306 24.03 -1.03 -12.83
N ASN A 307 23.84 -2.27 -13.29
CA ASN A 307 24.91 -3.26 -13.25
C ASN A 307 25.95 -2.92 -14.32
N LEU A 308 27.19 -3.33 -14.07
CA LEU A 308 28.31 -3.21 -14.99
C LEU A 308 28.62 -4.61 -15.54
N PRO A 309 28.24 -4.92 -16.79
CA PRO A 309 28.49 -6.23 -17.39
C PRO A 309 29.99 -6.52 -17.55
N ASN A 310 30.41 -7.76 -17.28
CA ASN A 310 31.82 -8.12 -17.35
C ASN A 310 32.28 -8.53 -18.76
N ASP A 311 31.37 -8.85 -19.68
CA ASP A 311 31.72 -9.29 -21.04
C ASP A 311 31.30 -8.26 -22.12
N PRO A 312 32.05 -8.16 -23.24
CA PRO A 312 31.78 -7.17 -24.29
C PRO A 312 30.39 -7.27 -24.91
N ALA A 313 29.85 -8.48 -25.08
CA ALA A 313 28.57 -8.66 -25.73
C ALA A 313 27.42 -8.14 -24.84
N SER A 314 27.45 -8.46 -23.55
CA SER A 314 26.51 -7.92 -22.57
C SER A 314 26.69 -6.42 -22.37
N GLU A 315 27.93 -5.92 -22.31
CA GLU A 315 28.22 -4.47 -22.20
C GLU A 315 27.66 -3.70 -23.39
N LEU A 316 27.80 -4.21 -24.62
CA LEU A 316 27.27 -3.56 -25.82
C LEU A 316 25.76 -3.75 -25.98
N ARG A 317 25.17 -4.84 -25.47
CA ARG A 317 23.73 -5.09 -25.64
C ARG A 317 22.86 -4.47 -24.56
N ASN A 318 23.23 -4.64 -23.30
CA ASN A 318 22.33 -4.47 -22.16
C ASN A 318 22.67 -3.21 -21.36
N TRP A 319 21.66 -2.47 -20.95
CA TRP A 319 21.73 -1.50 -19.85
C TRP A 319 20.78 -1.96 -18.75
N GLU A 320 21.35 -2.63 -17.75
CA GLU A 320 20.58 -3.28 -16.68
C GLU A 320 20.37 -2.32 -15.52
N TRP A 321 19.18 -1.74 -15.42
CA TRP A 321 18.79 -0.84 -14.35
C TRP A 321 18.28 -1.62 -13.14
N ARG A 322 18.93 -1.43 -12.00
CA ARG A 322 18.45 -1.88 -10.70
C ARG A 322 17.71 -0.73 -10.02
N VAL A 323 16.44 -0.94 -9.73
CA VAL A 323 15.57 0.09 -9.15
C VAL A 323 15.32 -0.20 -7.67
N LEU A 324 15.58 0.81 -6.83
CA LEU A 324 15.37 0.78 -5.40
C LEU A 324 14.33 1.83 -5.03
N ALA A 325 13.26 1.43 -4.36
CA ALA A 325 12.29 2.37 -3.82
C ALA A 325 12.62 2.67 -2.35
N ASP A 326 12.77 3.95 -2.05
CA ASP A 326 13.07 4.51 -0.73
C ASP A 326 11.88 5.32 -0.22
N LEU A 327 11.30 4.86 0.89
CA LEU A 327 10.05 5.37 1.44
C LEU A 327 10.28 6.09 2.78
N HIS A 328 9.99 7.40 2.82
CA HIS A 328 10.03 8.20 4.04
C HIS A 328 8.62 8.65 4.43
N ASP A 329 8.23 8.40 5.68
CA ASP A 329 7.03 9.01 6.28
C ASP A 329 7.20 9.20 7.79
N SER A 330 7.69 10.37 8.17
CA SER A 330 7.82 10.82 9.57
C SER A 330 6.48 10.90 10.30
N TRP A 331 5.36 10.93 9.57
CA TRP A 331 4.00 10.97 10.12
C TRP A 331 3.33 9.59 10.12
N ALA A 332 4.04 8.51 9.74
CA ALA A 332 3.48 7.17 9.73
C ALA A 332 2.98 6.71 11.12
N TRP A 333 3.45 7.33 12.21
CA TRP A 333 3.00 7.06 13.58
C TRP A 333 1.49 7.27 13.77
N THR A 334 0.84 8.11 12.96
CA THR A 334 -0.62 8.31 13.06
C THR A 334 -1.37 7.01 12.79
N HIS A 335 -0.85 6.13 11.94
CA HIS A 335 -1.43 4.81 11.66
C HIS A 335 -1.17 3.78 12.78
N SER A 336 -0.31 4.10 13.77
CA SER A 336 -0.16 3.24 14.95
C SER A 336 -1.44 3.14 15.79
N ILE A 337 -2.42 4.01 15.53
CA ILE A 337 -3.77 3.90 16.08
C ILE A 337 -4.44 2.53 15.85
N HIS A 338 -4.10 1.87 14.73
CA HIS A 338 -4.58 0.50 14.46
C HIS A 338 -4.07 -0.51 15.48
N GLY A 339 -2.88 -0.30 16.05
CA GLY A 339 -2.36 -1.14 17.15
C GLY A 339 -3.25 -1.05 18.39
N PHE A 340 -3.74 0.15 18.73
CA PHE A 340 -4.71 0.31 19.80
C PHE A 340 -6.04 -0.37 19.48
N PHE A 341 -6.54 -0.22 18.24
CA PHE A 341 -7.77 -0.91 17.83
C PHE A 341 -7.63 -2.44 17.94
N ALA A 342 -6.51 -3.00 17.47
CA ALA A 342 -6.22 -4.42 17.58
C ALA A 342 -6.21 -4.89 19.04
N LEU A 343 -5.56 -4.15 19.94
CA LEU A 343 -5.51 -4.48 21.36
C LEU A 343 -6.90 -4.49 22.01
N PHE A 344 -7.73 -3.49 21.74
CA PHE A 344 -9.10 -3.44 22.26
C PHE A 344 -9.95 -4.60 21.73
N ILE A 345 -9.87 -4.91 20.44
CA ILE A 345 -10.62 -6.04 19.85
C ILE A 345 -10.13 -7.36 20.46
N LEU A 346 -8.82 -7.58 20.61
CA LEU A 346 -8.27 -8.79 21.21
C LEU A 346 -8.77 -8.98 22.64
N PHE A 347 -8.83 -7.90 23.42
CA PHE A 347 -9.39 -7.94 24.77
C PHE A 347 -10.86 -8.36 24.74
N ASP A 348 -11.69 -7.75 23.90
CA ASP A 348 -13.11 -8.08 23.75
C ASP A 348 -13.32 -9.53 23.31
N LEU A 349 -12.52 -10.02 22.34
CA LEU A 349 -12.55 -11.41 21.90
C LEU A 349 -12.13 -12.37 23.01
N GLY A 350 -11.17 -11.99 23.84
CA GLY A 350 -10.76 -12.73 25.03
C GLY A 350 -11.88 -12.85 26.05
N VAL A 351 -12.60 -11.75 26.31
CA VAL A 351 -13.79 -11.74 27.18
C VAL A 351 -14.89 -12.64 26.60
N LEU A 352 -15.15 -12.55 25.29
CA LEU A 352 -16.12 -13.43 24.62
C LEU A 352 -15.74 -14.90 24.75
N LEU A 353 -14.48 -15.27 24.48
CA LEU A 353 -13.98 -16.64 24.64
C LEU A 353 -14.13 -17.14 26.08
N PHE A 354 -13.85 -16.27 27.07
CA PHE A 354 -14.04 -16.59 28.48
C PHE A 354 -15.51 -16.90 28.80
N VAL A 355 -16.44 -16.07 28.32
CA VAL A 355 -17.89 -16.28 28.52
C VAL A 355 -18.36 -17.56 27.83
N VAL A 356 -17.92 -17.82 26.59
CA VAL A 356 -18.23 -19.06 25.86
C VAL A 356 -17.72 -20.28 26.63
N TYR A 357 -16.50 -20.23 27.15
CA TYR A 357 -15.92 -21.29 27.97
C TYR A 357 -16.73 -21.55 29.24
N GLN A 358 -17.16 -20.50 29.96
CA GLN A 358 -17.98 -20.63 31.17
C GLN A 358 -19.34 -21.28 30.87
N HIS A 359 -20.00 -20.87 29.79
CA HIS A 359 -21.27 -21.49 29.37
C HIS A 359 -21.10 -22.95 28.98
N PHE A 360 -20.02 -23.27 28.26
CA PHE A 360 -19.68 -24.64 27.91
C PHE A 360 -19.45 -25.50 29.15
N ARG A 361 -18.78 -24.97 30.19
CA ARG A 361 -18.56 -25.65 31.48
C ARG A 361 -19.85 -25.95 32.24
N ILE A 362 -20.90 -25.15 32.04
CA ILE A 362 -22.23 -25.33 32.64
C ILE A 362 -23.11 -26.27 31.78
N GLY A 363 -22.63 -26.71 30.61
CA GLY A 363 -23.33 -27.65 29.73
C GLY A 363 -24.22 -26.99 28.67
N HIS A 364 -24.15 -25.67 28.51
CA HIS A 364 -24.90 -24.93 27.49
C HIS A 364 -23.98 -24.46 26.37
N PHE A 365 -24.34 -24.76 25.12
CA PHE A 365 -23.59 -24.27 23.95
C PHE A 365 -24.15 -22.93 23.49
N TRP A 366 -23.38 -21.86 23.65
CA TRP A 366 -23.71 -20.52 23.19
C TRP A 366 -22.46 -19.83 22.64
N ILE A 367 -22.60 -19.16 21.49
CA ILE A 367 -21.55 -18.34 20.88
C ILE A 367 -22.13 -16.95 20.60
N GLY A 368 -21.60 -15.95 21.28
CA GLY A 368 -21.97 -14.55 21.09
C GLY A 368 -21.48 -13.97 19.77
N ASP A 369 -21.96 -12.77 19.45
CA ASP A 369 -21.53 -12.01 18.28
C ASP A 369 -20.19 -11.29 18.52
N ALA A 370 -19.10 -11.75 17.90
CA ALA A 370 -17.80 -11.09 18.00
C ALA A 370 -17.83 -9.61 17.56
N PHE A 371 -18.76 -9.22 16.69
CA PHE A 371 -18.89 -7.85 16.20
C PHE A 371 -19.78 -6.95 17.04
N ALA A 372 -20.47 -7.46 18.07
CA ALA A 372 -21.35 -6.64 18.91
C ALA A 372 -20.60 -5.47 19.57
N THR A 373 -19.41 -5.73 20.13
CA THR A 373 -18.57 -4.72 20.79
C THR A 373 -17.84 -3.85 19.78
N ILE A 374 -17.31 -4.45 18.70
CA ILE A 374 -16.67 -3.75 17.59
C ILE A 374 -17.62 -2.70 17.00
N SER A 375 -18.86 -3.08 16.71
CA SER A 375 -19.87 -2.24 16.06
C SER A 375 -20.28 -1.02 16.89
N SER A 376 -20.29 -1.09 18.23
CA SER A 376 -20.56 0.09 19.08
C SER A 376 -19.55 1.20 18.85
N SER A 377 -18.37 0.82 18.38
CA SER A 377 -17.18 1.64 18.43
C SER A 377 -16.72 2.08 17.03
N LEU A 378 -17.30 1.51 15.96
CA LEU A 378 -16.97 1.87 14.57
C LEU A 378 -17.12 3.37 14.24
N LEU A 379 -18.08 4.06 14.85
CA LEU A 379 -18.27 5.49 14.63
C LEU A 379 -17.08 6.31 15.13
N TYR A 380 -16.60 6.04 16.36
CA TYR A 380 -15.43 6.73 16.92
C TYR A 380 -14.16 6.39 16.13
N ARG A 381 -14.00 5.11 15.74
CA ARG A 381 -12.83 4.66 14.97
C ARG A 381 -12.74 5.36 13.63
N GLY A 382 -13.85 5.50 12.90
CA GLY A 382 -13.86 6.21 11.62
C GLY A 382 -13.46 7.67 11.75
N VAL A 383 -13.92 8.37 12.80
CA VAL A 383 -13.51 9.77 13.06
C VAL A 383 -12.01 9.85 13.37
N LEU A 384 -11.49 8.94 14.19
CA LEU A 384 -10.06 8.93 14.52
C LEU A 384 -9.18 8.61 13.30
N ILE A 385 -9.59 7.69 12.43
CA ILE A 385 -8.87 7.41 11.18
C ILE A 385 -8.90 8.61 10.24
N PHE A 386 -10.03 9.33 10.15
CA PHE A 386 -10.11 10.56 9.37
C PHE A 386 -9.12 11.62 9.89
N LEU A 387 -9.06 11.82 11.22
CA LEU A 387 -8.09 12.72 11.84
C LEU A 387 -6.64 12.25 11.61
N SER A 388 -6.38 10.95 11.70
CA SER A 388 -5.04 10.36 11.48
C SER A 388 -4.56 10.60 10.05
N ASN A 389 -5.43 10.41 9.06
CA ASN A 389 -5.15 10.72 7.66
C ASN A 389 -4.92 12.21 7.42
N HIS A 390 -5.71 13.07 8.08
CA HIS A 390 -5.53 14.52 7.99
C HIS A 390 -4.16 14.96 8.55
N LEU A 391 -3.74 14.41 9.70
CA LEU A 391 -2.43 14.67 10.29
C LEU A 391 -1.27 14.16 9.43
N ASN A 392 -1.44 13.01 8.78
CA ASN A 392 -0.50 12.46 7.80
C ASN A 392 -0.46 13.27 6.49
N GLY A 393 -1.29 14.32 6.34
CA GLY A 393 -1.37 15.11 5.12
C GLY A 393 -1.96 14.33 3.94
N TYR A 394 -2.69 13.24 4.22
CA TYR A 394 -3.20 12.26 3.27
C TYR A 394 -2.11 11.60 2.42
N TRP A 395 -0.88 11.49 2.93
CA TRP A 395 0.27 10.95 2.20
C TRP A 395 0.05 9.49 1.78
N THR A 396 -0.27 8.60 2.72
CA THR A 396 -0.52 7.17 2.42
C THR A 396 -1.62 6.96 1.37
N LEU A 397 -2.67 7.77 1.39
CA LEU A 397 -3.73 7.74 0.37
C LEU A 397 -3.23 8.26 -0.99
N THR A 398 -2.35 9.24 -0.99
CA THR A 398 -1.75 9.79 -2.22
C THR A 398 -0.86 8.75 -2.89
N GLU A 399 0.01 8.10 -2.13
CA GLU A 399 0.88 7.02 -2.63
C GLU A 399 0.07 5.87 -3.22
N PHE A 400 -1.00 5.48 -2.52
CA PHE A 400 -1.93 4.48 -3.03
C PHE A 400 -2.58 4.90 -4.36
N CYS A 401 -3.01 6.15 -4.50
CA CYS A 401 -3.57 6.66 -5.75
C CYS A 401 -2.53 6.68 -6.88
N LEU A 402 -1.29 7.10 -6.59
CA LEU A 402 -0.19 7.11 -7.54
C LEU A 402 0.16 5.68 -8.00
N ALA A 403 0.23 4.73 -7.08
CA ALA A 403 0.50 3.33 -7.41
C ALA A 403 -0.59 2.73 -8.30
N VAL A 404 -1.87 2.98 -8.00
CA VAL A 404 -2.99 2.53 -8.85
C VAL A 404 -2.96 3.23 -10.22
N GLY A 405 -2.71 4.53 -10.27
CA GLY A 405 -2.63 5.28 -11.52
C GLY A 405 -1.46 4.85 -12.40
N SER A 406 -0.29 4.63 -11.82
CA SER A 406 0.89 4.14 -12.53
C SER A 406 0.64 2.77 -13.16
N GLU A 407 0.05 1.82 -12.41
CA GLU A 407 -0.32 0.50 -12.92
C GLU A 407 -1.32 0.56 -14.09
N LEU A 408 -2.21 1.56 -14.08
CA LEU A 408 -3.22 1.78 -15.13
C LEU A 408 -2.69 2.55 -16.36
N GLY A 409 -1.73 3.44 -16.13
CA GLY A 409 -1.05 4.25 -17.15
C GLY A 409 0.07 3.50 -17.86
N SER A 410 0.40 2.28 -17.43
CA SER A 410 1.57 1.52 -17.90
C SER A 410 2.91 2.20 -17.59
N HIS A 411 2.93 3.00 -16.52
CA HIS A 411 4.15 3.57 -15.94
C HIS A 411 4.81 2.55 -15.01
N ARG A 412 6.02 2.87 -14.51
CA ARG A 412 6.75 1.98 -13.60
C ARG A 412 6.01 1.77 -12.27
N PRO A 413 5.97 0.55 -11.72
CA PRO A 413 5.21 0.28 -10.50
C PRO A 413 5.77 1.06 -9.29
N ILE A 414 4.96 1.96 -8.72
CA ILE A 414 5.34 2.71 -7.52
C ILE A 414 5.19 1.81 -6.29
N HIS A 415 6.27 1.67 -5.50
CA HIS A 415 6.22 0.91 -4.26
C HIS A 415 5.45 1.67 -3.18
N TYR A 416 4.56 0.99 -2.45
CA TYR A 416 3.88 1.54 -1.28
C TYR A 416 3.53 0.42 -0.29
N ARG A 417 3.05 0.78 0.90
CA ARG A 417 2.64 -0.16 1.95
C ARG A 417 1.11 -0.35 1.96
N PRO A 418 0.57 -1.37 1.25
CA PRO A 418 -0.87 -1.56 1.14
C PRO A 418 -1.55 -1.82 2.49
N GLU A 419 -0.83 -2.32 3.49
CA GLU A 419 -1.35 -2.60 4.82
C GLU A 419 -1.91 -1.34 5.49
N LEU A 420 -1.27 -0.18 5.30
CA LEU A 420 -1.67 1.08 5.91
C LEU A 420 -3.00 1.57 5.33
N VAL A 421 -3.07 1.71 3.99
CA VAL A 421 -4.28 2.18 3.30
C VAL A 421 -5.43 1.17 3.40
N HIS A 422 -5.14 -0.14 3.38
CA HIS A 422 -6.16 -1.18 3.54
C HIS A 422 -6.88 -1.06 4.89
N ALA A 423 -6.12 -0.95 5.99
CA ALA A 423 -6.70 -0.85 7.33
C ALA A 423 -7.51 0.44 7.54
N ASP A 424 -7.02 1.56 7.00
CA ASP A 424 -7.72 2.85 7.03
C ASP A 424 -9.04 2.80 6.27
N LEU A 425 -8.99 2.35 5.01
CA LEU A 425 -10.18 2.27 4.15
C LEU A 425 -11.18 1.22 4.66
N LEU A 426 -10.74 0.10 5.22
CA LEU A 426 -11.62 -0.90 5.84
C LEU A 426 -12.38 -0.30 7.01
N THR A 427 -11.68 0.41 7.90
CA THR A 427 -12.29 1.04 9.07
C THR A 427 -13.29 2.10 8.65
N PHE A 428 -12.98 2.88 7.62
CA PHE A 428 -13.89 3.87 7.05
C PHE A 428 -15.09 3.20 6.33
N PHE A 429 -14.88 2.08 5.64
CA PHE A 429 -15.95 1.32 4.99
C PHE A 429 -16.93 0.73 6.01
N LEU A 430 -16.43 0.16 7.11
CA LEU A 430 -17.27 -0.36 8.20
C LEU A 430 -18.03 0.76 8.92
N ASN A 431 -17.40 1.93 9.08
CA ASN A 431 -18.06 3.12 9.61
C ASN A 431 -19.25 3.55 8.76
N MET A 432 -19.05 3.70 7.45
CA MET A 432 -20.10 4.03 6.48
C MET A 432 -21.20 2.95 6.43
N THR A 433 -20.80 1.67 6.50
CA THR A 433 -21.74 0.54 6.58
C THR A 433 -22.60 0.62 7.84
N SER A 434 -22.01 1.01 8.99
CA SER A 434 -22.75 1.26 10.22
C SER A 434 -23.77 2.40 10.04
N VAL A 435 -23.38 3.52 9.43
CA VAL A 435 -24.31 4.63 9.11
C VAL A 435 -25.47 4.15 8.24
N LEU A 436 -25.21 3.39 7.18
CA LEU A 436 -26.25 2.79 6.33
C LEU A 436 -27.20 1.90 7.15
N SER A 437 -26.66 1.09 8.06
CA SER A 437 -27.46 0.25 8.94
C SER A 437 -28.44 1.07 9.80
N TYR A 438 -28.00 2.20 10.36
CA TYR A 438 -28.86 3.11 11.12
C TYR A 438 -29.90 3.84 10.24
N LEU A 439 -29.52 4.28 9.04
CA LEU A 439 -30.42 4.94 8.09
C LEU A 439 -31.56 4.00 7.64
N PHE A 440 -31.23 2.77 7.25
CA PHE A 440 -32.21 1.78 6.81
C PHE A 440 -32.96 1.12 7.97
N ARG A 441 -32.47 1.29 9.21
CA ARG A 441 -32.96 0.63 10.42
C ARG A 441 -32.90 -0.88 10.30
N GLU A 442 -31.76 -1.39 9.84
CA GLU A 442 -31.55 -2.80 9.54
C GLU A 442 -30.11 -3.21 9.85
N ARG A 443 -29.92 -4.32 10.56
CA ARG A 443 -28.57 -4.85 10.88
C ARG A 443 -27.89 -5.38 9.63
N ILE A 444 -26.61 -5.08 9.45
CA ILE A 444 -25.80 -5.60 8.35
C ILE A 444 -24.90 -6.71 8.88
N ASP A 445 -24.86 -7.82 8.15
CA ASP A 445 -24.04 -8.94 8.55
C ASP A 445 -22.54 -8.61 8.41
N PRO A 446 -21.70 -8.86 9.44
CA PRO A 446 -20.27 -8.57 9.38
C PRO A 446 -19.53 -9.32 8.27
N VAL A 447 -19.90 -10.57 8.00
CA VAL A 447 -19.24 -11.39 6.95
C VAL A 447 -19.49 -10.77 5.59
N LEU A 448 -20.74 -10.34 5.33
CA LEU A 448 -21.09 -9.67 4.08
C LEU A 448 -20.34 -8.34 3.90
N ALA A 449 -20.31 -7.51 4.95
CA ALA A 449 -19.63 -6.22 4.91
C ALA A 449 -18.12 -6.38 4.64
N PHE A 450 -17.46 -7.30 5.35
CA PHE A 450 -16.04 -7.61 5.13
C PHE A 450 -15.77 -8.17 3.75
N ALA A 451 -16.56 -9.16 3.30
CA ALA A 451 -16.35 -9.79 2.01
C ALA A 451 -16.46 -8.78 0.86
N LEU A 452 -17.43 -7.86 0.92
CA LEU A 452 -17.57 -6.82 -0.10
C LEU A 452 -16.39 -5.84 -0.10
N PHE A 453 -15.91 -5.43 1.06
CA PHE A 453 -14.72 -4.58 1.12
C PHE A 453 -13.48 -5.29 0.57
N GLU A 454 -13.20 -6.52 1.02
CA GLU A 454 -12.01 -7.26 0.59
C GLU A 454 -12.03 -7.52 -0.93
N LEU A 455 -13.19 -7.88 -1.49
CA LEU A 455 -13.35 -8.00 -2.94
C LEU A 455 -13.12 -6.68 -3.66
N SER A 456 -13.67 -5.57 -3.14
CA SER A 456 -13.48 -4.25 -3.71
C SER A 456 -12.03 -3.77 -3.67
N PHE A 457 -11.34 -4.02 -2.57
CA PHE A 457 -9.94 -3.64 -2.42
C PHE A 457 -9.03 -4.53 -3.27
N ALA A 458 -9.29 -5.84 -3.33
CA ALA A 458 -8.52 -6.78 -4.14
C ALA A 458 -8.63 -6.46 -5.64
N TYR A 459 -9.85 -6.22 -6.14
CA TYR A 459 -10.13 -5.93 -7.55
C TYR A 459 -10.22 -4.44 -7.87
N ARG A 460 -9.58 -3.58 -7.06
CA ARG A 460 -9.66 -2.12 -7.17
C ARG A 460 -9.24 -1.60 -8.55
N VAL A 461 -8.22 -2.21 -9.16
CA VAL A 461 -7.68 -1.81 -10.46
C VAL A 461 -8.70 -2.13 -11.56
N GLU A 462 -9.32 -3.30 -11.49
CA GLU A 462 -10.36 -3.77 -12.41
C GLU A 462 -11.63 -2.92 -12.28
N PHE A 463 -12.00 -2.52 -11.06
CA PHE A 463 -13.10 -1.59 -10.84
C PHE A 463 -12.82 -0.22 -11.44
N VAL A 464 -11.61 0.33 -11.29
CA VAL A 464 -11.23 1.58 -11.95
C VAL A 464 -11.25 1.41 -13.48
N LYS A 465 -10.70 0.31 -14.02
CA LYS A 465 -10.74 0.00 -15.46
C LYS A 465 -12.16 -0.06 -16.02
N SER A 466 -13.14 -0.49 -15.22
CA SER A 466 -14.54 -0.58 -15.66
C SER A 466 -15.23 0.77 -15.87
N SER A 467 -14.65 1.87 -15.36
CA SER A 467 -15.18 3.22 -15.49
C SER A 467 -14.17 4.13 -16.22
N PRO A 468 -14.39 4.45 -17.51
CA PRO A 468 -13.48 5.30 -18.27
C PRO A 468 -13.22 6.64 -17.60
N THR A 469 -14.26 7.31 -17.11
CA THR A 469 -14.14 8.61 -16.43
C THR A 469 -13.28 8.57 -15.17
N LEU A 470 -13.40 7.52 -14.35
CA LEU A 470 -12.60 7.39 -13.13
C LEU A 470 -11.17 6.99 -13.46
N ARG A 471 -10.99 6.12 -14.47
CA ARG A 471 -9.67 5.77 -15.00
C ARG A 471 -8.93 7.02 -15.47
N ASP A 472 -9.56 7.84 -16.29
CA ASP A 472 -8.90 9.02 -16.87
C ASP A 472 -8.45 9.99 -15.78
N ILE A 473 -9.25 10.25 -14.74
CA ILE A 473 -8.85 11.09 -13.61
C ILE A 473 -7.64 10.53 -12.85
N ILE A 474 -7.61 9.22 -12.62
CA ILE A 474 -6.56 8.57 -11.83
C ILE A 474 -5.25 8.48 -12.63
N VAL A 475 -5.34 8.13 -13.91
CA VAL A 475 -4.20 8.04 -14.83
C VAL A 475 -3.64 9.44 -15.09
N ASP A 476 -4.47 10.43 -15.44
CA ASP A 476 -4.03 11.81 -15.70
C ASP A 476 -3.30 12.42 -14.50
N PHE A 477 -3.76 12.14 -13.28
CA PHE A 477 -3.05 12.57 -12.07
C PHE A 477 -1.67 11.90 -11.92
N ALA A 478 -1.57 10.60 -12.16
CA ALA A 478 -0.31 9.87 -12.08
C ALA A 478 0.66 10.30 -13.19
N ASP A 479 0.18 10.45 -14.42
CA ASP A 479 0.95 10.89 -15.58
C ASP A 479 1.46 12.32 -15.36
N THR A 480 0.58 13.24 -14.94
CA THR A 480 0.98 14.61 -14.58
C THR A 480 2.02 14.58 -13.46
N ASN A 481 1.84 13.74 -12.44
CA ASN A 481 2.80 13.63 -11.35
C ASN A 481 4.15 13.08 -11.81
N TYR A 482 4.16 12.10 -12.71
CA TYR A 482 5.38 11.54 -13.28
C TYR A 482 6.19 12.63 -13.97
N TRP A 483 5.55 13.40 -14.86
CA TRP A 483 6.24 14.44 -15.65
C TRP A 483 6.68 15.67 -14.86
N LEU A 484 6.12 15.91 -13.66
CA LEU A 484 6.57 17.00 -12.77
C LEU A 484 8.03 16.85 -12.31
N GLY A 485 8.61 15.66 -12.41
CA GLY A 485 10.02 15.44 -12.07
C GLY A 485 11.00 16.00 -13.10
N ILE A 486 10.55 16.28 -14.33
CA ILE A 486 11.36 17.00 -15.31
C ILE A 486 11.48 18.46 -14.87
N VAL A 487 12.71 18.93 -14.70
CA VAL A 487 12.96 20.31 -14.30
C VAL A 487 12.66 21.25 -15.47
N ASP A 488 11.61 22.06 -15.31
CA ASP A 488 11.29 23.13 -16.24
C ASP A 488 12.29 24.29 -16.08
N VAL A 489 12.82 24.77 -17.20
CA VAL A 489 13.87 25.79 -17.22
C VAL A 489 13.54 26.89 -18.20
N SER A 490 14.10 28.08 -17.95
CA SER A 490 13.94 29.20 -18.88
C SER A 490 14.44 28.84 -20.29
N PRO A 491 13.88 29.45 -21.35
CA PRO A 491 14.31 29.19 -22.72
C PRO A 491 15.82 29.40 -22.96
N PHE A 492 16.47 30.25 -22.16
CA PHE A 492 17.92 30.45 -22.20
C PHE A 492 18.68 29.20 -21.74
N LEU A 493 18.29 28.60 -20.61
CA LEU A 493 18.92 27.38 -20.10
C LEU A 493 18.64 26.18 -21.00
N ALA A 494 17.42 26.10 -21.57
CA ALA A 494 17.05 25.06 -22.53
C ALA A 494 17.88 25.09 -23.83
N GLN A 495 18.56 26.21 -24.14
CA GLN A 495 19.46 26.31 -25.29
C GLN A 495 20.88 25.81 -25.01
N LEU A 496 21.27 25.65 -23.73
CA LEU A 496 22.63 25.24 -23.36
C LEU A 496 22.87 23.76 -23.65
N SER A 497 21.83 22.94 -23.53
CA SER A 497 21.89 21.51 -23.76
C SER A 497 20.57 21.00 -24.31
N PRO A 498 20.59 20.04 -25.26
CA PRO A 498 19.38 19.37 -25.69
C PRO A 498 18.92 18.28 -24.69
N MET A 499 19.73 17.94 -23.67
CA MET A 499 19.34 17.01 -22.62
C MET A 499 18.52 17.69 -21.53
N LYS A 500 17.57 16.96 -20.96
CA LYS A 500 16.79 17.41 -19.80
C LYS A 500 17.32 16.79 -18.51
N PHE A 501 16.86 17.33 -17.39
CA PHE A 501 17.17 16.81 -16.06
C PHE A 501 15.88 16.37 -15.37
N TRP A 502 15.91 15.16 -14.82
CA TRP A 502 14.82 14.59 -14.03
C TRP A 502 15.32 14.38 -12.62
N THR A 503 14.53 14.86 -11.65
CA THR A 503 14.82 14.69 -10.23
C THR A 503 13.53 14.54 -9.43
N VAL A 504 13.67 14.41 -8.12
CA VAL A 504 12.57 14.37 -7.16
C VAL A 504 11.86 15.72 -7.09
N HIS A 505 10.53 15.71 -7.02
CA HIS A 505 9.72 16.93 -7.08
C HIS A 505 8.70 17.04 -5.96
N ALA A 506 8.29 18.28 -5.68
CA ALA A 506 7.19 18.55 -4.77
C ALA A 506 5.84 18.26 -5.44
N ILE A 507 4.98 17.48 -4.79
CA ILE A 507 3.61 17.21 -5.23
C ILE A 507 2.73 18.38 -4.81
N VAL A 508 2.60 19.36 -5.72
CA VAL A 508 1.80 20.58 -5.52
C VAL A 508 0.37 20.47 -6.07
N SER A 509 0.09 19.46 -6.87
CA SER A 509 -1.22 19.24 -7.51
C SER A 509 -2.34 18.99 -6.49
N ASP A 510 -3.58 19.41 -6.79
CA ASP A 510 -4.71 19.12 -5.92
C ASP A 510 -5.06 17.63 -5.97
N ARG A 511 -4.94 16.96 -4.82
CA ARG A 511 -5.11 15.51 -4.66
C ARG A 511 -6.56 15.11 -4.37
N LYS A 512 -7.44 16.07 -4.07
CA LYS A 512 -8.82 15.76 -3.61
C LYS A 512 -9.60 14.96 -4.63
N LEU A 513 -9.49 15.31 -5.91
CA LEU A 513 -10.26 14.67 -6.97
C LEU A 513 -9.81 13.21 -7.16
N VAL A 514 -8.51 12.95 -7.23
CA VAL A 514 -7.98 11.59 -7.40
C VAL A 514 -8.29 10.70 -6.18
N VAL A 515 -8.17 11.24 -4.96
CA VAL A 515 -8.51 10.52 -3.73
C VAL A 515 -10.00 10.18 -3.71
N LEU A 516 -10.87 11.14 -4.02
CA LEU A 516 -12.31 10.91 -4.07
C LEU A 516 -12.67 9.85 -5.12
N SER A 517 -12.12 9.94 -6.34
CA SER A 517 -12.35 8.97 -7.42
C SER A 517 -11.93 7.56 -7.02
N THR A 518 -10.74 7.42 -6.42
CA THR A 518 -10.22 6.12 -6.00
C THR A 518 -11.04 5.51 -4.86
N VAL A 519 -11.42 6.32 -3.87
CA VAL A 519 -12.28 5.86 -2.76
C VAL A 519 -13.68 5.48 -3.28
N LEU A 520 -14.26 6.25 -4.20
CA LEU A 520 -15.56 5.94 -4.81
C LEU A 520 -15.55 4.59 -5.53
N CYS A 521 -14.47 4.25 -6.24
CA CYS A 521 -14.33 2.94 -6.89
C CYS A 521 -14.39 1.80 -5.87
N ILE A 522 -13.61 1.90 -4.79
CA ILE A 522 -13.54 0.86 -3.74
C ILE A 522 -14.88 0.78 -2.99
N PHE A 523 -15.52 1.91 -2.73
CA PHE A 523 -16.77 1.97 -1.99
C PHE A 523 -18.00 1.68 -2.87
N GLY A 524 -17.82 1.51 -4.19
CA GLY A 524 -18.88 1.19 -5.13
C GLY A 524 -19.64 -0.10 -4.78
N SER A 525 -18.99 -1.06 -4.11
CA SER A 525 -19.66 -2.28 -3.63
C SER A 525 -20.73 -2.03 -2.57
N MET A 526 -20.76 -0.85 -1.95
CA MET A 526 -21.85 -0.46 -1.03
C MET A 526 -23.22 -0.44 -1.71
N ILE A 527 -23.29 -0.28 -3.03
CA ILE A 527 -24.55 -0.41 -3.78
C ILE A 527 -25.18 -1.79 -3.52
N TRP A 528 -24.39 -2.85 -3.46
CA TRP A 528 -24.87 -4.20 -3.17
C TRP A 528 -25.37 -4.35 -1.72
N LEU A 529 -24.77 -3.64 -0.76
CA LEU A 529 -25.30 -3.55 0.60
C LEU A 529 -26.67 -2.89 0.62
N VAL A 530 -26.83 -1.77 -0.10
CA VAL A 530 -28.12 -1.07 -0.20
C VAL A 530 -29.18 -1.95 -0.85
N VAL A 531 -28.85 -2.64 -1.95
CA VAL A 531 -29.75 -3.59 -2.60
C VAL A 531 -30.16 -4.71 -1.64
N TYR A 532 -29.20 -5.31 -0.92
CA TYR A 532 -29.45 -6.33 0.09
C TYR A 532 -30.41 -5.83 1.19
N LEU A 533 -30.19 -4.61 1.69
CA LEU A 533 -31.04 -3.98 2.70
C LEU A 533 -32.46 -3.76 2.19
N CYS A 534 -32.62 -3.23 0.98
CA CYS A 534 -33.91 -3.01 0.34
C CYS A 534 -34.67 -4.33 0.14
N LEU A 535 -34.00 -5.37 -0.36
CA LEU A 535 -34.59 -6.71 -0.55
C LEU A 535 -35.04 -7.32 0.78
N ARG A 536 -34.19 -7.23 1.82
CA ARG A 536 -34.52 -7.75 3.16
C ARG A 536 -35.72 -7.03 3.77
N LYS A 537 -35.77 -5.70 3.63
CA LYS A 537 -36.88 -4.87 4.12
C LYS A 537 -38.18 -5.18 3.36
N GLY A 538 -38.10 -5.33 2.03
CA GLY A 538 -39.21 -5.78 1.19
C GLY A 538 -39.74 -7.16 1.59
N TYR A 539 -38.85 -8.12 1.82
CA TYR A 539 -39.22 -9.47 2.28
C TYR A 539 -39.95 -9.45 3.62
N ARG A 540 -39.46 -8.67 4.61
CA ARG A 540 -40.11 -8.52 5.92
C ARG A 540 -41.49 -7.89 5.82
N TYR A 541 -41.63 -6.84 4.99
CA TYR A 541 -42.91 -6.19 4.76
C TYR A 541 -43.94 -7.16 4.16
N VAL A 542 -43.55 -7.95 3.15
CA VAL A 542 -44.43 -8.98 2.55
C VAL A 542 -44.79 -10.06 3.56
N LYS A 543 -43.82 -10.54 4.36
CA LYS A 543 -44.06 -11.55 5.39
C LYS A 543 -45.04 -11.04 6.44
N GLN A 544 -44.84 -9.82 6.96
CA GLN A 544 -45.72 -9.22 7.97
C GLN A 544 -47.14 -9.02 7.41
N LYS A 545 -47.28 -8.61 6.14
CA LYS A 545 -48.59 -8.48 5.48
C LYS A 545 -49.30 -9.83 5.34
N ARG A 546 -48.57 -10.90 4.99
CA ARG A 546 -49.12 -12.27 4.94
C ARG A 546 -49.55 -12.75 6.33
N THR A 547 -48.68 -12.60 7.33
CA THR A 547 -49.00 -12.99 8.71
C THR A 547 -50.16 -12.18 9.30
N ALA A 548 -50.28 -10.88 8.96
CA ALA A 548 -51.41 -10.06 9.36
C ALA A 548 -52.72 -10.44 8.64
N ALA A 549 -52.64 -10.87 7.37
CA ALA A 549 -53.78 -11.41 6.64
C ALA A 549 -54.24 -12.76 7.23
N ASP A 550 -53.30 -13.66 7.56
CA ASP A 550 -53.56 -14.95 8.21
C ASP A 550 -54.07 -14.78 9.66
N ARG A 551 -53.61 -13.75 10.37
CA ARG A 551 -54.09 -13.40 11.71
C ARG A 551 -55.49 -12.80 11.65
N ARG A 552 -55.82 -11.98 10.65
CA ARG A 552 -57.19 -11.48 10.43
C ARG A 552 -58.16 -12.62 10.11
N THR A 553 -57.79 -13.59 9.29
CA THR A 553 -58.64 -14.75 9.01
C THR A 553 -58.80 -15.68 10.22
N ASN A 554 -57.79 -15.81 11.08
CA ASN A 554 -57.89 -16.60 12.33
C ASN A 554 -58.67 -15.88 13.45
N VAL A 555 -58.60 -14.56 13.56
CA VAL A 555 -59.37 -13.78 14.54
C VAL A 555 -60.88 -13.83 14.28
N TYR A 556 -61.32 -13.96 13.03
CA TYR A 556 -62.73 -14.20 12.70
C TYR A 556 -63.21 -15.63 13.06
N LYS A 557 -62.31 -16.60 13.30
CA LYS A 557 -62.65 -17.96 13.73
C LYS A 557 -62.57 -18.17 15.24
N ALA A 558 -61.78 -17.37 15.96
CA ALA A 558 -61.62 -17.47 17.40
C ALA A 558 -62.38 -16.35 18.12
N GLY A 559 -63.68 -16.56 18.32
CA GLY A 559 -64.45 -15.75 19.27
C GLY A 559 -63.91 -15.91 20.69
N THR A 560 -63.82 -14.80 21.42
CA THR A 560 -63.64 -14.70 22.89
C THR A 560 -62.45 -15.45 23.49
N ASN A 561 -61.30 -14.77 23.60
CA ASN A 561 -60.55 -14.58 24.87
C ASN A 561 -59.40 -13.60 24.63
N GLY A 562 -59.32 -12.58 25.47
CA GLY A 562 -58.36 -11.48 25.35
C GLY A 562 -56.91 -11.95 25.40
N LEU A 563 -56.17 -11.73 24.33
CA LEU A 563 -54.71 -11.81 24.28
C LEU A 563 -54.19 -10.75 23.31
N THR A 564 -54.29 -9.50 23.73
CA THR A 564 -53.47 -8.41 23.22
C THR A 564 -52.16 -8.40 24.01
N THR A 565 -51.21 -9.25 23.63
CA THR A 565 -49.80 -9.03 24.01
C THR A 565 -49.35 -7.73 23.33
N ASP A 566 -49.30 -6.65 24.11
CA ASP A 566 -48.90 -5.32 23.67
C ASP A 566 -47.50 -5.33 23.03
N GLU A 567 -47.43 -4.96 21.76
CA GLU A 567 -46.17 -4.80 21.01
C GLU A 567 -45.30 -3.64 21.55
N GLY A 568 -45.77 -2.90 22.57
CA GLY A 568 -45.14 -1.70 23.12
C GLY A 568 -44.54 -1.80 24.53
N GLN A 569 -44.67 -2.91 25.27
CA GLN A 569 -44.05 -3.02 26.61
C GLN A 569 -42.53 -3.31 26.51
N LEU A 570 -41.73 -2.39 27.06
CA LEU A 570 -40.28 -2.53 27.26
C LEU A 570 -39.98 -3.51 28.39
N THR A 571 -38.91 -4.29 28.24
CA THR A 571 -38.37 -5.16 29.31
C THR A 571 -37.80 -4.32 30.47
N SER A 572 -37.68 -4.90 31.66
CA SER A 572 -37.02 -4.23 32.80
C SER A 572 -35.56 -3.91 32.49
N PHE A 573 -34.88 -4.75 31.70
CA PHE A 573 -33.56 -4.49 31.11
C PHE A 573 -33.55 -3.23 30.25
N GLU A 574 -34.49 -3.08 29.31
CA GLU A 574 -34.60 -1.91 28.42
C GLU A 574 -34.88 -0.63 29.21
N THR A 575 -35.70 -0.74 30.26
CA THR A 575 -36.06 0.40 31.14
C THR A 575 -34.89 0.83 32.02
N ALA A 576 -34.12 -0.13 32.57
CA ALA A 576 -32.99 0.15 33.44
C ALA A 576 -31.76 0.66 32.68
N THR A 577 -31.44 0.06 31.54
CA THR A 577 -30.22 0.39 30.77
C THR A 577 -30.44 1.48 29.71
N GLY A 578 -31.70 1.81 29.39
CA GLY A 578 -32.05 2.67 28.25
C GLY A 578 -31.76 2.05 26.87
N SER A 579 -31.29 0.80 26.82
CA SER A 579 -30.85 0.14 25.58
C SER A 579 -32.04 -0.49 24.85
N ALA A 580 -32.58 0.20 23.85
CA ALA A 580 -33.69 -0.32 23.06
C ALA A 580 -33.25 -1.52 22.19
N LEU A 581 -33.57 -2.74 22.62
CA LEU A 581 -33.10 -4.00 22.01
C LEU A 581 -33.48 -4.11 20.53
N SER A 582 -34.70 -3.66 20.19
CA SER A 582 -35.20 -3.65 18.82
C SER A 582 -34.55 -2.58 17.92
N ARG A 583 -33.90 -1.57 18.49
CA ARG A 583 -33.27 -0.44 17.77
C ARG A 583 -31.75 -0.51 17.72
N ARG A 584 -31.15 -1.63 18.14
CA ARG A 584 -29.72 -1.89 17.94
C ARG A 584 -29.46 -2.23 16.47
N TYR A 585 -28.96 -1.25 15.74
CA TYR A 585 -28.46 -1.35 14.37
C TYR A 585 -26.93 -1.27 14.37
N GLY A 586 -26.31 -1.61 13.25
CA GLY A 586 -24.86 -1.69 13.08
C GLY A 586 -24.43 -2.90 12.26
N VAL A 587 -23.12 -3.10 12.22
CA VAL A 587 -22.48 -4.27 11.60
C VAL A 587 -22.46 -5.39 12.63
N ILE A 588 -23.58 -6.10 12.77
CA ILE A 588 -23.86 -7.10 13.80
C ILE A 588 -24.73 -8.18 13.18
N SER A 589 -24.46 -9.47 13.44
CA SER A 589 -25.27 -10.54 12.86
C SER A 589 -26.69 -10.56 13.41
N GLY A 590 -27.62 -11.15 12.64
CA GLY A 590 -29.01 -11.29 13.05
C GLY A 590 -29.19 -12.13 14.33
N TYR A 591 -30.07 -11.69 15.22
CA TYR A 591 -30.52 -12.44 16.40
C TYR A 591 -31.92 -12.00 16.82
N ASP A 592 -32.61 -12.86 17.55
CA ASP A 592 -33.94 -12.58 18.10
C ASP A 592 -33.81 -11.70 19.34
N ASN A 593 -34.59 -10.62 19.41
CA ASN A 593 -34.49 -9.63 20.48
C ASN A 593 -35.17 -10.07 21.78
N TYR A 594 -36.23 -10.89 21.68
CA TYR A 594 -37.09 -11.22 22.81
C TYR A 594 -37.42 -12.71 22.83
N VAL A 595 -37.54 -13.26 24.03
CA VAL A 595 -38.03 -14.61 24.31
C VAL A 595 -39.23 -14.50 25.24
N VAL A 596 -40.33 -15.18 24.91
CA VAL A 596 -41.54 -15.20 25.76
C VAL A 596 -41.51 -16.45 26.63
N ARG A 597 -41.60 -16.27 27.95
CA ARG A 597 -41.68 -17.36 28.94
C ARG A 597 -42.73 -17.00 29.98
N ASP A 598 -43.61 -17.93 30.31
CA ASP A 598 -44.65 -17.76 31.35
C ASP A 598 -45.49 -16.47 31.17
N ASN A 599 -45.90 -16.20 29.92
CA ASN A 599 -46.66 -15.01 29.51
C ASN A 599 -45.96 -13.66 29.81
N LYS A 600 -44.64 -13.66 30.05
CA LYS A 600 -43.79 -12.49 30.24
C LYS A 600 -42.71 -12.42 29.16
N ARG A 601 -42.33 -11.19 28.78
CA ARG A 601 -41.32 -10.90 27.76
C ARG A 601 -39.96 -10.74 28.41
N TYR A 602 -38.96 -11.47 27.94
CA TYR A 602 -37.57 -11.37 28.39
C TYR A 602 -36.67 -10.93 27.22
N ALA A 603 -35.63 -10.17 27.52
CA ALA A 603 -34.50 -9.95 26.64
C ALA A 603 -33.78 -11.29 26.39
N SER A 604 -33.51 -11.60 25.12
CA SER A 604 -32.73 -12.80 24.80
C SER A 604 -31.27 -12.65 25.22
N VAL A 605 -30.58 -13.77 25.39
CA VAL A 605 -29.15 -13.81 25.74
C VAL A 605 -28.31 -13.03 24.72
N ASP A 606 -28.61 -13.19 23.42
CA ASP A 606 -27.93 -12.47 22.35
C ASP A 606 -28.28 -10.99 22.30
N ALA A 607 -29.47 -10.61 22.77
CA ALA A 607 -29.88 -9.21 22.83
C ALA A 607 -29.18 -8.47 23.98
N VAL A 608 -29.00 -9.11 25.13
CA VAL A 608 -28.23 -8.57 26.26
C VAL A 608 -26.77 -8.38 25.84
N TYR A 609 -26.14 -9.43 25.32
CA TYR A 609 -24.75 -9.37 24.85
C TYR A 609 -24.58 -8.44 23.64
N GLY A 610 -25.48 -8.51 22.66
CA GLY A 610 -25.46 -7.70 21.43
C GLY A 610 -25.66 -6.20 21.65
N ASN A 611 -26.18 -5.80 22.82
CA ASN A 611 -26.24 -4.40 23.26
C ASN A 611 -25.07 -4.00 24.16
N GLY A 612 -24.09 -4.87 24.36
CA GLY A 612 -22.85 -4.57 25.07
C GLY A 612 -22.92 -4.79 26.58
N TYR A 613 -23.65 -5.82 27.05
CA TYR A 613 -23.74 -6.13 28.47
C TYR A 613 -23.40 -7.59 28.78
N LEU A 614 -22.79 -7.80 29.95
CA LEU A 614 -22.44 -9.09 30.54
C LEU A 614 -23.01 -9.19 31.95
N VAL A 615 -23.21 -10.43 32.40
CA VAL A 615 -23.71 -10.73 33.74
C VAL A 615 -22.56 -11.30 34.58
N ALA A 616 -22.19 -10.60 35.65
CA ALA A 616 -21.22 -11.07 36.63
C ALA A 616 -21.94 -11.80 37.78
N ASN A 617 -21.75 -13.12 37.86
CA ASN A 617 -22.25 -14.00 38.92
C ASN A 617 -23.75 -13.87 39.22
N GLN A 618 -24.57 -13.58 38.19
CA GLN A 618 -26.02 -13.31 38.31
C GLN A 618 -26.40 -12.17 39.28
N LYS A 619 -25.43 -11.37 39.73
CA LYS A 619 -25.64 -10.26 40.67
C LYS A 619 -25.58 -8.90 39.98
N PHE A 620 -24.63 -8.74 39.06
CA PHE A 620 -24.36 -7.46 38.42
C PHE A 620 -24.46 -7.59 36.90
N LEU A 621 -25.05 -6.57 36.29
CA LEU A 621 -25.04 -6.33 34.86
C LEU A 621 -23.98 -5.26 34.57
N VAL A 622 -22.98 -5.62 33.78
CA VAL A 622 -21.79 -4.80 33.50
C VAL A 622 -21.69 -4.54 32.01
N ALA A 623 -21.38 -3.30 31.62
CA ALA A 623 -21.13 -2.99 30.21
C ALA A 623 -19.81 -3.62 29.74
N THR A 624 -19.79 -4.15 28.52
CA THR A 624 -18.58 -4.75 27.91
C THR A 624 -17.48 -3.72 27.70
N GLU A 625 -17.85 -2.49 27.33
CA GLU A 625 -16.90 -1.38 27.11
C GLU A 625 -16.15 -0.97 28.39
N ASP A 626 -16.78 -1.16 29.55
CA ASP A 626 -16.17 -0.85 30.85
C ASP A 626 -15.27 -1.97 31.36
N MET A 627 -15.25 -3.15 30.72
CA MET A 627 -14.62 -4.34 31.29
C MET A 627 -13.10 -4.22 31.42
N MET A 628 -12.45 -3.59 30.44
CA MET A 628 -11.00 -3.35 30.49
C MET A 628 -10.65 -2.36 31.61
N SER A 629 -11.43 -1.28 31.72
CA SER A 629 -11.30 -0.26 32.77
C SER A 629 -11.55 -0.85 34.15
N LEU A 630 -12.56 -1.71 34.28
CA LEU A 630 -12.94 -2.38 35.52
C LEU A 630 -11.83 -3.32 36.00
N LEU A 631 -11.27 -4.15 35.11
CA LEU A 631 -10.14 -5.02 35.45
C LEU A 631 -8.91 -4.20 35.84
N SER A 632 -8.62 -3.13 35.12
CA SER A 632 -7.49 -2.24 35.42
C SER A 632 -7.68 -1.53 36.78
N MET A 633 -8.89 -1.07 37.10
CA MET A 633 -9.23 -0.52 38.43
C MET A 633 -9.09 -1.56 39.53
N LYS A 634 -9.47 -2.81 39.25
CA LYS A 634 -9.38 -3.92 40.21
C LYS A 634 -7.93 -4.32 40.50
N ILE A 635 -7.08 -4.35 39.47
CA ILE A 635 -5.65 -4.70 39.58
C ILE A 635 -4.87 -3.57 40.27
N SER A 636 -5.09 -2.33 39.86
CA SER A 636 -4.37 -1.18 40.42
C SER A 636 -4.84 -0.77 41.82
N GLY A 637 -6.07 -1.12 42.19
CA GLY A 637 -6.71 -0.63 43.42
C GLY A 637 -7.07 0.85 43.37
N VAL A 638 -6.92 1.51 42.21
CA VAL A 638 -7.15 2.96 42.02
C VAL A 638 -8.37 3.18 41.14
N ARG A 639 -9.23 4.12 41.55
CA ARG A 639 -10.37 4.58 40.75
C ARG A 639 -9.94 5.74 39.86
N PHE A 640 -9.58 5.42 38.61
CA PHE A 640 -9.22 6.42 37.60
C PHE A 640 -10.40 6.78 36.66
N THR A 641 -11.50 6.02 36.67
CA THR A 641 -12.71 6.34 35.90
C THR A 641 -13.98 5.96 36.67
N ASN A 642 -15.13 6.48 36.24
CA ASN A 642 -16.44 6.22 36.83
C ASN A 642 -17.16 5.14 36.04
N ILE A 643 -17.26 3.94 36.61
CA ILE A 643 -17.95 2.80 36.01
C ILE A 643 -19.26 2.57 36.75
N TYR A 644 -20.34 2.31 36.02
CA TYR A 644 -21.66 2.07 36.59
C TYR A 644 -22.15 0.66 36.23
N VAL A 645 -22.74 -0.03 37.20
CA VAL A 645 -23.29 -1.39 37.03
C VAL A 645 -24.71 -1.47 37.57
N TYR A 646 -25.53 -2.36 37.03
CA TYR A 646 -26.90 -2.55 37.51
C TYR A 646 -27.02 -3.84 38.31
N ALA A 647 -27.74 -3.80 39.44
CA ALA A 647 -28.01 -5.02 40.21
C ALA A 647 -29.12 -5.84 39.56
N ILE A 648 -28.95 -7.16 39.52
CA ILE A 648 -29.94 -8.12 39.01
C ILE A 648 -30.81 -8.58 40.19
N LEU A 649 -32.13 -8.55 40.01
CA LEU A 649 -33.12 -8.94 41.00
C LEU A 649 -33.42 -10.44 40.94
N PRO A 650 -33.90 -11.07 42.04
CA PRO A 650 -34.19 -12.50 42.09
C PRO A 650 -35.24 -13.00 41.07
N ASN A 651 -36.07 -12.09 40.55
CA ASN A 651 -37.08 -12.38 39.53
C ASN A 651 -36.52 -12.28 38.09
N GLY A 652 -35.20 -12.09 37.92
CA GLY A 652 -34.54 -11.90 36.63
C GLY A 652 -34.65 -10.46 36.09
N GLY A 653 -35.23 -9.52 36.84
CA GLY A 653 -35.32 -8.12 36.46
C GLY A 653 -34.04 -7.34 36.75
N VAL A 654 -33.86 -6.19 36.11
CA VAL A 654 -32.70 -5.30 36.30
C VAL A 654 -33.13 -4.08 37.11
N ASN A 655 -32.36 -3.74 38.15
CA ASN A 655 -32.62 -2.55 38.96
C ASN A 655 -32.44 -1.28 38.10
N GLN A 656 -33.36 -0.32 38.22
CA GLN A 656 -33.35 0.91 37.42
C GLN A 656 -32.27 1.91 37.84
N THR A 657 -31.75 1.79 39.06
CA THR A 657 -30.68 2.66 39.55
C THR A 657 -29.33 2.02 39.32
N ALA A 658 -28.47 2.67 38.54
CA ALA A 658 -27.09 2.26 38.35
C ALA A 658 -26.26 2.52 39.62
N GLN A 659 -25.41 1.57 39.98
CA GLN A 659 -24.50 1.65 41.11
C GLN A 659 -23.09 1.98 40.62
N LEU A 660 -22.46 2.98 41.24
CA LEU A 660 -21.08 3.34 40.98
C LEU A 660 -20.11 2.28 41.54
N VAL A 661 -19.16 1.83 40.71
CA VAL A 661 -18.19 0.80 41.04
C VAL A 661 -16.93 1.40 41.67
N TYR A 662 -16.53 0.81 42.79
CA TYR A 662 -15.22 1.00 43.43
C TYR A 662 -14.37 -0.27 43.24
N PRO A 663 -13.04 -0.21 43.41
CA PRO A 663 -12.16 -1.39 43.29
C PRO A 663 -12.61 -2.60 44.14
N ASN A 664 -13.36 -2.38 45.23
CA ASN A 664 -13.85 -3.44 46.10
C ASN A 664 -15.33 -3.83 45.87
N THR A 665 -16.06 -3.16 44.98
CA THR A 665 -17.51 -3.39 44.77
C THR A 665 -17.79 -4.76 44.15
N ILE A 666 -16.97 -5.20 43.18
CA ILE A 666 -17.10 -6.49 42.52
C ILE A 666 -15.92 -7.38 42.93
N SER A 667 -16.21 -8.59 43.42
CA SER A 667 -15.17 -9.53 43.85
C SER A 667 -14.51 -10.24 42.67
N TRP A 668 -13.30 -10.78 42.86
CA TRP A 668 -12.66 -11.64 41.86
C TRP A 668 -13.50 -12.88 41.54
N SER A 669 -14.22 -13.43 42.52
CA SER A 669 -15.18 -14.51 42.28
C SER A 669 -16.34 -14.06 41.40
N ASP A 670 -16.81 -12.81 41.52
CA ASP A 670 -17.91 -12.34 40.67
C ASP A 670 -17.46 -12.19 39.20
N LEU A 671 -16.23 -11.71 38.97
CA LEU A 671 -15.61 -11.64 37.63
C LEU A 671 -15.21 -13.00 37.07
N GLY A 672 -14.84 -13.94 37.95
CA GLY A 672 -14.56 -15.33 37.57
C GLY A 672 -15.78 -16.08 37.05
N HIS A 673 -16.99 -15.55 37.29
CA HIS A 673 -18.27 -16.10 36.82
C HIS A 673 -18.99 -15.10 35.90
N LEU A 674 -18.26 -14.55 34.92
CA LEU A 674 -18.86 -13.77 33.84
C LEU A 674 -19.66 -14.68 32.90
N GLY A 675 -20.86 -14.23 32.55
CA GLY A 675 -21.81 -14.96 31.76
C GLY A 675 -22.77 -14.03 31.01
N VAL A 676 -23.82 -14.64 30.49
CA VAL A 676 -24.93 -13.99 29.80
C VAL A 676 -26.20 -14.71 30.24
N ALA A 677 -27.29 -13.97 30.44
CA ALA A 677 -28.54 -14.51 30.96
C ALA A 677 -29.75 -13.85 30.30
N LYS A 678 -30.90 -14.52 30.34
CA LYS A 678 -32.19 -13.93 29.97
C LYS A 678 -32.61 -12.96 31.07
N LEU A 679 -33.00 -11.74 30.71
CA LEU A 679 -33.36 -10.68 31.65
C LEU A 679 -34.78 -10.18 31.37
N ALA A 680 -35.56 -9.93 32.42
CA ALA A 680 -36.97 -9.52 32.31
C ALA A 680 -37.11 -8.07 31.83
#